data_AF-A0ABC9Y0R6-F1
#
_entry.id   AF-A0ABC9Y0R6-F1
#
_cell.length_a   1.000
_cell.length_b   1.000
_cell.length_c   1.000
_cell.angle_alpha   90.00
_cell.angle_beta   90.00
_cell.angle_gamma   90.00
#
_symmetry.space_group_name_H-M   'P 1'
#
loop_
_entity.id
_entity.type
_entity.pdbx_description
1 polymer ?
#
loop_
_entity_poly.entity_id
_entity_poly.type
_entity_poly.pdbx_seq_one_letter_code
_entity_poly.pdbx_strand_id
1 'polypeptide(L)'
;MIIITDGDATDEDNGSVREAEERGIIRYIIGVGNNFNSPDTRLYLSQFASRPSAEFVKVLDSFEKLRGLFRELQAKIYDIEGTSDLNRFHLELCSSGMSVQVVHGRRVTGAVGADNWAGGLVELEVDKENETFVASPTLEENVTDTYLGTWGDHGDLILETKLTTVTLTLVTTVTSIPTGYAVAGLHVPGRALVAAGAPRHHHIGAVVLFEVPEDTGSWRVLQTFSGEQVGSYFGATLCALDQDGVTVTLLVGAPTYFDGRRGGRVHLYRWQKDALELAGELWGSPGHPLGRFGASLAALGDLNGDNFPEVAVGAPMEDDDRGAIYIFLGQPGGLENHYSQRLEGQVVAPGLRFFGQAMDGVKDLTGDGLVDLAVGLDGHVVVLRSRPVLSVTPEVTFDPAQIPTRAVDCSDVTGTRVTLRLCVATRLDTPSYTGDLTTPLQFRLELDPQRARGRGDFGDGQRGRGGQLPAGEGRSCKDEQLSIPPCLEDFITPIRVSIAISLPHGDPQGPILRPDTPPTWTEVTVELMFDILQNSSWGENVGLTATVSSDNEPPGTLRDNSVSWNVSVRFALSLVATWQDDSTPYLNFSSRRPEDKMLQHRYRLDTLLPLPHGSPQPELTVYVLVPHTLPHKVEVPAPKVQMLRPFRCPTAPLPHGVTVTLSATLSPPRDIQGFTEVELLHEVDPLPVYVGGGVGGLLLLLLIILGLSKCGFFRRNYRERLDQEGEGREGEGQEGEGEDPPSGETAGEGETPP
;
A
#
# COMPACT_ATOMS: atom_id res chain seq x y z
N MET A 1 -13.37 -39.87 27.94
CA MET A 1 -13.35 -41.32 27.64
C MET A 1 -12.39 -41.54 26.48
N ILE A 2 -11.56 -42.57 26.54
CA ILE A 2 -10.65 -42.95 25.45
C ILE A 2 -10.95 -44.42 25.11
N ILE A 3 -11.36 -44.67 23.88
CA ILE A 3 -11.65 -45.99 23.31
C ILE A 3 -10.44 -46.38 22.48
N ILE A 4 -9.91 -47.60 22.66
CA ILE A 4 -8.82 -48.15 21.85
C ILE A 4 -9.33 -49.48 21.31
N THR A 5 -9.29 -49.67 19.98
CA THR A 5 -9.78 -50.88 19.32
C THR A 5 -8.85 -51.32 18.18
N ASP A 6 -8.78 -52.63 17.94
CA ASP A 6 -8.06 -53.27 16.82
C ASP A 6 -8.99 -53.92 15.78
N GLY A 7 -10.31 -53.85 15.99
CA GLY A 7 -11.33 -54.29 15.03
C GLY A 7 -12.66 -53.53 15.15
N ASP A 8 -13.63 -53.91 14.31
CA ASP A 8 -14.97 -53.33 14.30
C ASP A 8 -15.81 -53.80 15.51
N ALA A 9 -16.79 -52.99 15.92
CA ALA A 9 -17.74 -53.41 16.96
C ALA A 9 -18.64 -54.53 16.40
N THR A 10 -18.96 -55.49 17.28
CA THR A 10 -19.73 -56.70 16.92
C THR A 10 -21.21 -56.60 17.30
N ASP A 11 -21.59 -55.45 17.85
CA ASP A 11 -22.90 -55.04 18.33
C ASP A 11 -23.38 -53.77 17.62
N GLU A 12 -24.70 -53.65 17.42
CA GLU A 12 -25.34 -52.56 16.67
C GLU A 12 -26.02 -51.51 17.58
N ASP A 13 -25.74 -51.51 18.90
CA ASP A 13 -26.47 -50.67 19.87
C ASP A 13 -25.87 -49.26 20.06
N ASN A 14 -26.41 -48.30 19.29
CA ASN A 14 -26.08 -46.88 19.42
C ASN A 14 -26.59 -46.20 20.70
N GLY A 15 -27.35 -46.88 21.57
CA GLY A 15 -27.87 -46.31 22.81
C GLY A 15 -26.77 -45.81 23.76
N SER A 16 -25.66 -46.56 23.85
CA SER A 16 -24.53 -46.24 24.72
C SER A 16 -23.78 -44.97 24.31
N VAL A 17 -23.70 -44.67 23.00
CA VAL A 17 -23.06 -43.45 22.48
C VAL A 17 -23.92 -42.24 22.83
N ARG A 18 -25.25 -42.34 22.62
CA ARG A 18 -26.17 -41.24 22.91
C ARG A 18 -26.26 -40.93 24.40
N GLU A 19 -26.25 -41.94 25.26
CA GLU A 19 -26.19 -41.72 26.71
C GLU A 19 -24.86 -41.07 27.15
N ALA A 20 -23.74 -41.42 26.53
CA ALA A 20 -22.45 -40.75 26.79
C ALA A 20 -22.47 -39.27 26.35
N GLU A 21 -23.19 -38.95 25.27
CA GLU A 21 -23.39 -37.59 24.79
C GLU A 21 -24.33 -36.77 25.68
N GLU A 22 -25.48 -37.33 26.06
CA GLU A 22 -26.42 -36.74 27.03
C GLU A 22 -25.77 -36.47 28.40
N ARG A 23 -24.72 -37.22 28.76
CA ARG A 23 -23.90 -37.03 29.97
C ARG A 23 -22.68 -36.11 29.78
N GLY A 24 -22.49 -35.52 28.59
CA GLY A 24 -21.38 -34.60 28.30
C GLY A 24 -19.99 -35.25 28.28
N ILE A 25 -19.89 -36.55 28.04
CA ILE A 25 -18.63 -37.29 28.04
C ILE A 25 -17.92 -37.08 26.69
N ILE A 26 -16.75 -36.43 26.71
CA ILE A 26 -15.84 -36.33 25.55
C ILE A 26 -15.27 -37.73 25.24
N ARG A 27 -15.28 -38.14 23.97
CA ARG A 27 -14.92 -39.49 23.50
C ARG A 27 -13.82 -39.40 22.43
N TYR A 28 -12.61 -39.82 22.77
CA TYR A 28 -11.56 -40.10 21.80
C TYR A 28 -11.63 -41.57 21.38
N ILE A 29 -11.41 -41.88 20.11
CA ILE A 29 -11.27 -43.25 19.61
C ILE A 29 -9.96 -43.41 18.85
N ILE A 30 -9.27 -44.51 19.15
CA ILE A 30 -7.96 -44.85 18.60
C ILE A 30 -8.07 -46.24 17.96
N GLY A 31 -8.17 -46.28 16.63
CA GLY A 31 -8.08 -47.52 15.87
C GLY A 31 -6.61 -47.91 15.70
N VAL A 32 -6.24 -49.16 16.00
CA VAL A 32 -4.86 -49.64 15.94
C VAL A 32 -4.73 -50.89 15.05
N GLY A 33 -3.80 -50.84 14.10
CA GLY A 33 -3.49 -51.94 13.18
C GLY A 33 -4.08 -51.77 11.78
N ASN A 34 -3.68 -52.67 10.89
CA ASN A 34 -3.91 -52.55 9.45
C ASN A 34 -5.38 -52.64 9.01
N ASN A 35 -6.29 -53.03 9.90
CA ASN A 35 -7.72 -53.18 9.61
C ASN A 35 -8.38 -51.83 9.29
N PHE A 36 -7.86 -50.71 9.82
CA PHE A 36 -8.46 -49.37 9.69
C PHE A 36 -7.85 -48.51 8.57
N ASN A 37 -7.09 -49.10 7.65
CA ASN A 37 -6.41 -48.38 6.57
C ASN A 37 -7.34 -47.94 5.41
N SER A 38 -8.65 -48.27 5.44
CA SER A 38 -9.61 -47.78 4.44
C SER A 38 -10.38 -46.53 4.92
N PRO A 39 -10.82 -45.65 4.00
CA PRO A 39 -11.67 -44.50 4.35
C PRO A 39 -12.96 -44.90 5.08
N ASP A 40 -13.56 -46.03 4.68
CA ASP A 40 -14.83 -46.53 5.23
C ASP A 40 -14.69 -46.89 6.72
N THR A 41 -13.59 -47.52 7.11
CA THR A 41 -13.30 -47.78 8.53
C THR A 41 -13.12 -46.51 9.37
N ARG A 42 -12.62 -45.42 8.78
CA ARG A 42 -12.49 -44.14 9.49
C ARG A 42 -13.86 -43.48 9.70
N LEU A 43 -14.75 -43.59 8.71
CA LEU A 43 -16.14 -43.15 8.83
C LEU A 43 -16.89 -43.98 9.88
N TYR A 44 -16.66 -45.30 9.94
CA TYR A 44 -17.21 -46.19 10.96
C TYR A 44 -16.77 -45.78 12.38
N LEU A 45 -15.46 -45.61 12.61
CA LEU A 45 -14.94 -45.18 13.92
C LEU A 45 -15.48 -43.80 14.36
N SER A 46 -15.78 -42.90 13.42
CA SER A 46 -16.31 -41.57 13.72
C SER A 46 -17.66 -41.57 14.44
N GLN A 47 -18.44 -42.66 14.34
CA GLN A 47 -19.75 -42.81 14.98
C GLN A 47 -19.65 -42.90 16.51
N PHE A 48 -18.52 -43.38 17.04
CA PHE A 48 -18.29 -43.58 18.47
C PHE A 48 -17.55 -42.42 19.14
N ALA A 49 -16.95 -41.54 18.35
CA ALA A 49 -16.15 -40.39 18.82
C ALA A 49 -17.02 -39.20 19.25
N SER A 50 -16.37 -38.18 19.80
CA SER A 50 -16.88 -36.80 19.83
C SER A 50 -16.59 -36.10 18.49
N ARG A 51 -17.25 -34.96 18.26
CA ARG A 51 -17.08 -34.14 17.04
C ARG A 51 -16.17 -32.93 17.33
N PRO A 52 -15.35 -32.46 16.37
CA PRO A 52 -15.19 -32.96 15.00
C PRO A 52 -14.32 -34.23 14.90
N SER A 53 -14.65 -35.13 13.97
CA SER A 53 -14.01 -36.45 13.88
C SER A 53 -12.50 -36.40 13.59
N ALA A 54 -12.01 -35.34 12.94
CA ALA A 54 -10.58 -35.12 12.68
C ALA A 54 -9.72 -35.00 13.96
N GLU A 55 -10.27 -34.43 15.04
CA GLU A 55 -9.57 -34.34 16.33
C GLU A 55 -9.70 -35.66 17.11
N PHE A 56 -10.91 -36.18 17.24
CA PHE A 56 -11.23 -37.27 18.17
C PHE A 56 -11.03 -38.69 17.60
N VAL A 57 -10.89 -38.86 16.28
CA VAL A 57 -10.58 -40.15 15.63
C VAL A 57 -9.12 -40.19 15.18
N LYS A 58 -8.32 -41.02 15.86
CA LYS A 58 -6.93 -41.32 15.46
C LYS A 58 -6.84 -42.75 14.96
N VAL A 59 -6.09 -42.97 13.88
CA VAL A 59 -5.80 -44.31 13.35
C VAL A 59 -4.28 -44.48 13.35
N LEU A 60 -3.81 -45.58 13.94
CA LEU A 60 -2.41 -45.94 14.09
C LEU A 60 -2.14 -47.27 13.38
N ASP A 61 -1.09 -47.33 12.56
CA ASP A 61 -0.66 -48.57 11.90
C ASP A 61 -0.09 -49.62 12.89
N SER A 62 0.32 -49.20 14.08
CA SER A 62 1.08 -50.02 15.03
C SER A 62 0.90 -49.59 16.48
N PHE A 63 0.88 -50.56 17.39
CA PHE A 63 0.75 -50.33 18.85
C PHE A 63 1.92 -49.55 19.46
N GLU A 64 3.09 -49.51 18.82
CA GLU A 64 4.26 -48.77 19.31
C GLU A 64 4.02 -47.25 19.27
N LYS A 65 3.28 -46.75 18.27
CA LYS A 65 2.95 -45.32 18.14
C LYS A 65 2.00 -44.81 19.22
N LEU A 66 1.29 -45.70 19.92
CA LEU A 66 0.41 -45.34 21.04
C LEU A 66 1.17 -44.58 22.15
N ARG A 67 2.46 -44.87 22.36
CA ARG A 67 3.32 -44.15 23.32
C ARG A 67 3.59 -42.69 22.93
N GLY A 68 3.57 -42.36 21.64
CA GLY A 68 3.68 -40.98 21.18
C GLY A 68 2.41 -40.19 21.49
N LEU A 69 1.26 -40.79 21.17
CA LEU A 69 -0.07 -40.19 21.38
C LEU A 69 -0.37 -39.85 22.84
N PHE A 70 0.11 -40.64 23.80
CA PHE A 70 -0.05 -40.32 25.23
C PHE A 70 0.70 -39.04 25.66
N ARG A 71 1.80 -38.67 25.00
CA ARG A 71 2.47 -37.38 25.26
C ARG A 71 1.68 -36.20 24.69
N GLU A 72 1.13 -36.39 23.49
CA GLU A 72 0.28 -35.41 22.80
C GLU A 72 -0.99 -35.09 23.61
N LEU A 73 -1.64 -36.12 24.17
CA LEU A 73 -2.85 -35.97 25.00
C LEU A 73 -2.60 -35.37 26.39
N GLN A 74 -1.37 -35.40 26.91
CA GLN A 74 -1.04 -34.98 28.28
C GLN A 74 -0.56 -33.52 28.39
N ALA A 75 -0.29 -32.84 27.26
CA ALA A 75 0.37 -31.54 27.24
C ALA A 75 -0.54 -30.30 27.44
N LYS A 76 -1.88 -30.44 27.54
CA LYS A 76 -2.81 -29.30 27.65
C LYS A 76 -2.88 -28.69 29.07
N ILE A 77 -1.85 -27.93 29.45
CA ILE A 77 -1.87 -26.97 30.57
C ILE A 77 -1.45 -25.60 30.02
N TYR A 78 -2.22 -24.55 30.30
CA TYR A 78 -2.11 -23.25 29.63
C TYR A 78 -1.19 -22.27 30.35
N ASP A 79 -0.36 -21.56 29.57
CA ASP A 79 0.40 -20.39 29.98
C ASP A 79 -0.20 -19.10 29.39
N ILE A 80 0.02 -17.98 30.08
CA ILE A 80 -0.49 -16.65 29.72
C ILE A 80 0.74 -15.79 29.35
N GLU A 81 0.62 -14.95 28.31
CA GLU A 81 1.65 -13.96 27.90
C GLU A 81 2.97 -14.53 27.29
N GLY A 82 2.92 -15.68 26.61
CA GLY A 82 3.96 -16.07 25.65
C GLY A 82 5.30 -16.51 26.25
N THR A 83 5.35 -16.77 27.56
CA THR A 83 6.57 -17.22 28.24
C THR A 83 6.84 -18.71 28.03
N SER A 84 7.91 -19.02 27.28
CA SER A 84 8.52 -20.34 27.02
C SER A 84 7.93 -21.23 25.91
N ASP A 85 8.82 -21.93 25.20
CA ASP A 85 8.57 -22.76 24.01
C ASP A 85 7.64 -23.97 24.19
N LEU A 86 7.17 -24.25 25.41
CA LEU A 86 6.63 -25.56 25.76
C LEU A 86 5.13 -25.73 25.48
N ASN A 87 4.34 -24.66 25.44
CA ASN A 87 2.88 -24.73 25.24
C ASN A 87 2.40 -23.66 24.24
N ARG A 88 1.66 -24.07 23.19
CA ARG A 88 1.07 -23.19 22.17
C ARG A 88 -0.45 -23.35 22.16
N PHE A 89 -1.20 -22.25 22.07
CA PHE A 89 -2.64 -22.30 21.76
C PHE A 89 -2.81 -22.67 20.28
N HIS A 90 -3.49 -23.77 19.97
CA HIS A 90 -3.68 -24.20 18.59
C HIS A 90 -5.06 -23.74 18.07
N LEU A 91 -6.14 -24.16 18.73
CA LEU A 91 -7.51 -23.78 18.36
C LEU A 91 -8.36 -23.30 19.54
N GLU A 92 -7.82 -23.33 20.76
CA GLU A 92 -8.53 -22.98 22.00
C GLU A 92 -9.06 -21.54 22.01
N LEU A 93 -8.42 -20.63 21.28
CA LEU A 93 -8.80 -19.23 21.12
C LEU A 93 -9.16 -18.87 19.67
N CYS A 94 -9.35 -19.87 18.79
CA CYS A 94 -9.43 -19.71 17.33
C CYS A 94 -10.41 -18.63 16.86
N SER A 95 -11.51 -18.43 17.59
CA SER A 95 -12.56 -17.45 17.24
C SER A 95 -13.06 -17.67 15.80
N SER A 96 -13.30 -18.94 15.43
CA SER A 96 -13.81 -19.32 14.12
C SER A 96 -15.16 -18.67 13.83
N GLY A 97 -15.39 -18.28 12.57
CA GLY A 97 -16.59 -17.55 12.17
C GLY A 97 -16.53 -16.04 12.39
N MET A 98 -15.38 -15.48 12.81
CA MET A 98 -15.15 -14.02 12.87
C MET A 98 -15.38 -13.34 11.52
N SER A 99 -15.05 -14.05 10.44
CA SER A 99 -15.45 -13.76 9.07
C SER A 99 -15.95 -15.03 8.40
N VAL A 100 -16.80 -14.91 7.38
CA VAL A 100 -17.37 -16.04 6.63
C VAL A 100 -17.60 -15.65 5.18
N GLN A 101 -17.33 -16.58 4.27
CA GLN A 101 -17.61 -16.45 2.85
C GLN A 101 -18.07 -17.80 2.27
N VAL A 102 -18.92 -17.77 1.24
CA VAL A 102 -19.25 -18.94 0.43
C VAL A 102 -18.52 -18.84 -0.91
N VAL A 103 -17.79 -19.88 -1.29
CA VAL A 103 -17.04 -19.97 -2.55
C VAL A 103 -17.26 -21.33 -3.18
N HIS A 104 -17.82 -21.37 -4.40
CA HIS A 104 -18.11 -22.62 -5.12
C HIS A 104 -18.89 -23.65 -4.26
N GLY A 105 -19.90 -23.19 -3.50
CA GLY A 105 -20.71 -24.02 -2.60
C GLY A 105 -20.05 -24.40 -1.27
N ARG A 106 -18.74 -24.19 -1.10
CA ARG A 106 -18.03 -24.40 0.16
C ARG A 106 -18.14 -23.18 1.07
N ARG A 107 -18.21 -23.40 2.38
CA ARG A 107 -18.18 -22.32 3.37
C ARG A 107 -16.77 -22.23 3.94
N VAL A 108 -16.21 -21.02 3.92
CA VAL A 108 -14.88 -20.72 4.44
C VAL A 108 -15.07 -19.71 5.57
N THR A 109 -14.54 -20.00 6.75
CA THR A 109 -14.59 -19.09 7.90
C THR A 109 -13.20 -18.69 8.33
N GLY A 110 -13.04 -17.47 8.83
CA GLY A 110 -11.79 -17.02 9.43
C GLY A 110 -11.64 -17.47 10.88
N ALA A 111 -10.44 -17.91 11.26
CA ALA A 111 -10.08 -18.37 12.60
C ALA A 111 -8.88 -17.57 13.15
N VAL A 112 -9.11 -16.27 13.40
CA VAL A 112 -8.08 -15.26 13.72
C VAL A 112 -7.21 -15.57 14.93
N GLY A 113 -7.70 -16.35 15.90
CA GLY A 113 -6.98 -16.69 17.12
C GLY A 113 -6.26 -18.04 17.09
N ALA A 114 -6.28 -18.74 15.96
CA ALA A 114 -5.60 -20.02 15.82
C ALA A 114 -4.07 -19.85 15.87
N ASP A 115 -3.36 -20.87 16.36
CA ASP A 115 -1.90 -20.98 16.41
C ASP A 115 -1.22 -19.75 17.05
N ASN A 116 -1.57 -19.46 18.32
CA ASN A 116 -1.22 -18.23 19.04
C ASN A 116 -1.59 -16.98 18.22
N TRP A 117 -2.82 -16.94 17.68
CA TRP A 117 -3.27 -15.88 16.77
C TRP A 117 -2.36 -15.65 15.55
N ALA A 118 -1.64 -16.68 15.10
CA ALA A 118 -1.12 -16.76 13.74
C ALA A 118 -2.24 -16.86 12.70
N GLY A 119 -3.48 -17.11 13.12
CA GLY A 119 -4.68 -17.06 12.29
C GLY A 119 -4.87 -18.32 11.45
N GLY A 120 -5.81 -18.22 10.50
CA GLY A 120 -6.10 -19.30 9.57
C GLY A 120 -7.53 -19.23 9.02
N LEU A 121 -7.87 -20.22 8.22
CA LEU A 121 -9.21 -20.44 7.68
C LEU A 121 -9.72 -21.82 8.13
N VAL A 122 -11.04 -21.98 8.23
CA VAL A 122 -11.70 -23.29 8.38
C VAL A 122 -12.65 -23.46 7.19
N GLU A 123 -12.40 -24.48 6.39
CA GLU A 123 -13.30 -24.94 5.34
C GLU A 123 -14.32 -25.91 5.96
N LEU A 124 -15.60 -25.67 5.67
CA LEU A 124 -16.73 -26.44 6.17
C LEU A 124 -17.43 -27.12 4.99
N GLU A 125 -17.40 -28.46 4.95
CA GLU A 125 -18.02 -29.24 3.90
C GLU A 125 -19.53 -29.41 4.17
N VAL A 126 -20.37 -28.80 3.33
CA VAL A 126 -21.81 -28.60 3.58
C VAL A 126 -22.59 -29.91 3.83
N ASP A 127 -22.17 -31.00 3.21
CA ASP A 127 -22.87 -32.29 3.25
C ASP A 127 -22.30 -33.29 4.27
N LYS A 128 -21.14 -33.01 4.92
CA LYS A 128 -20.40 -34.01 5.71
C LYS A 128 -20.17 -33.68 7.19
N GLU A 129 -20.59 -32.50 7.67
CA GLU A 129 -20.29 -32.01 9.04
C GLU A 129 -18.79 -32.11 9.40
N ASN A 130 -17.92 -32.01 8.39
CA ASN A 130 -16.48 -32.19 8.53
C ASN A 130 -15.77 -30.85 8.32
N GLU A 131 -14.81 -30.56 9.20
CA GLU A 131 -14.12 -29.28 9.24
C GLU A 131 -12.64 -29.48 8.89
N THR A 132 -12.14 -28.73 7.91
CA THR A 132 -10.73 -28.73 7.51
C THR A 132 -10.09 -27.40 7.90
N PHE A 133 -9.22 -27.43 8.91
CA PHE A 133 -8.41 -26.26 9.26
C PHE A 133 -7.30 -26.06 8.22
N VAL A 134 -7.28 -24.86 7.64
CA VAL A 134 -6.27 -24.37 6.71
C VAL A 134 -5.43 -23.36 7.47
N ALA A 135 -4.30 -23.84 8.00
CA ALA A 135 -3.34 -23.03 8.74
C ALA A 135 -2.81 -21.88 7.88
N SER A 136 -2.52 -20.74 8.52
CA SER A 136 -1.84 -19.63 7.86
C SER A 136 -0.46 -20.04 7.33
N PRO A 137 -0.03 -19.51 6.18
CA PRO A 137 1.27 -19.86 5.63
C PRO A 137 2.42 -19.45 6.54
N THR A 138 3.30 -20.39 6.84
CA THR A 138 4.56 -20.20 7.56
C THR A 138 5.71 -20.03 6.57
N LEU A 139 6.45 -18.93 6.68
CA LEU A 139 7.70 -18.71 5.93
C LEU A 139 8.88 -19.41 6.61
N GLU A 140 8.89 -20.75 6.58
CA GLU A 140 9.82 -21.69 7.25
C GLU A 140 9.54 -21.97 8.75
N GLU A 141 10.21 -22.97 9.33
CA GLU A 141 9.90 -23.50 10.67
C GLU A 141 10.64 -22.74 11.79
N ASN A 142 10.05 -21.65 12.33
CA ASN A 142 10.07 -21.30 13.78
C ASN A 142 9.38 -19.94 14.08
N VAL A 143 8.12 -20.00 14.52
CA VAL A 143 7.25 -18.84 14.81
C VAL A 143 7.72 -18.04 16.04
N THR A 144 7.85 -16.72 15.91
CA THR A 144 8.07 -15.81 17.07
C THR A 144 7.18 -14.56 17.12
N ASP A 145 6.56 -14.10 16.03
CA ASP A 145 5.61 -12.98 16.07
C ASP A 145 4.15 -13.43 16.05
N THR A 146 3.41 -13.00 17.07
CA THR A 146 2.00 -13.34 17.34
C THR A 146 1.17 -12.08 17.61
N TYR A 147 -0.16 -12.17 17.48
CA TYR A 147 -1.09 -11.02 17.58
C TYR A 147 -0.94 -10.14 18.82
N LEU A 148 -0.52 -10.73 19.95
CA LEU A 148 -0.30 -10.04 21.22
C LEU A 148 0.99 -9.21 21.26
N GLY A 149 1.90 -9.36 20.30
CA GLY A 149 3.14 -8.60 20.24
C GLY A 149 4.06 -8.92 21.42
N THR A 150 4.62 -10.12 21.42
CA THR A 150 5.74 -10.43 22.31
C THR A 150 6.89 -9.48 21.99
N TRP A 151 7.20 -8.58 22.93
CA TRP A 151 8.57 -8.10 23.11
C TRP A 151 9.39 -9.30 23.60
N GLY A 152 9.68 -10.25 22.71
CA GLY A 152 10.78 -11.17 22.91
C GLY A 152 12.03 -10.33 23.07
N ASP A 153 12.79 -10.56 24.14
CA ASP A 153 13.88 -9.68 24.57
C ASP A 153 14.69 -9.18 23.37
N HIS A 154 14.86 -7.85 23.28
CA HIS A 154 16.00 -7.32 22.55
C HIS A 154 17.23 -7.95 23.19
N GLY A 155 17.77 -9.00 22.56
CA GLY A 155 18.92 -9.71 23.05
C GLY A 155 20.05 -8.71 23.25
N ASP A 156 20.35 -8.44 24.52
CA ASP A 156 21.39 -7.49 24.90
C ASP A 156 22.65 -7.80 24.11
N LEU A 157 23.25 -6.76 23.53
CA LEU A 157 24.48 -6.90 22.74
C LEU A 157 25.66 -7.20 23.70
N ILE A 158 25.74 -8.44 24.20
CA ILE A 158 26.85 -8.91 25.02
C ILE A 158 28.08 -9.01 24.14
N LEU A 159 28.85 -7.92 24.10
CA LEU A 159 30.18 -7.85 23.52
C LEU A 159 31.19 -8.63 24.39
N GLU A 160 31.15 -9.96 24.35
CA GLU A 160 32.27 -10.77 24.82
C GLU A 160 33.45 -10.64 23.84
N THR A 161 34.40 -9.80 24.22
CA THR A 161 35.67 -9.66 23.49
C THR A 161 36.59 -10.85 23.79
N LYS A 162 36.55 -11.87 22.93
CA LYS A 162 37.70 -12.77 22.71
C LYS A 162 38.12 -12.75 21.26
N LEU A 163 39.44 -12.72 21.05
CA LEU A 163 40.06 -12.60 19.74
C LEU A 163 39.69 -13.79 18.84
N THR A 164 39.73 -13.52 17.53
CA THR A 164 39.60 -14.43 16.38
C THR A 164 38.19 -14.93 16.01
N THR A 165 37.79 -14.55 14.79
CA THR A 165 36.61 -15.01 14.01
C THR A 165 35.25 -14.41 14.43
N VAL A 166 34.84 -13.37 13.72
CA VAL A 166 33.44 -12.89 13.72
C VAL A 166 32.64 -13.72 12.71
N THR A 167 31.86 -14.68 13.19
CA THR A 167 30.81 -15.33 12.40
C THR A 167 29.50 -14.56 12.58
N LEU A 168 29.11 -13.81 11.54
CA LEU A 168 27.76 -13.24 11.45
C LEU A 168 26.76 -14.36 11.22
N THR A 169 25.99 -14.70 12.24
CA THR A 169 24.86 -15.63 12.14
C THR A 169 23.61 -14.78 11.94
N LEU A 170 23.06 -14.73 10.72
CA LEU A 170 21.69 -14.22 10.54
C LEU A 170 20.74 -15.22 11.19
N VAL A 171 20.05 -14.79 12.25
CA VAL A 171 18.86 -15.48 12.75
C VAL A 171 17.66 -14.87 12.04
N THR A 172 17.11 -15.58 11.07
CA THR A 172 15.85 -15.24 10.42
C THR A 172 14.70 -15.63 11.34
N THR A 173 14.10 -14.67 12.04
CA THR A 173 12.86 -14.85 12.80
C THR A 173 11.70 -15.08 11.84
N VAL A 174 11.02 -16.22 11.93
CA VAL A 174 9.85 -16.48 11.08
C VAL A 174 8.60 -15.87 11.70
N THR A 175 7.92 -15.06 10.90
CA THR A 175 6.63 -14.47 11.23
C THR A 175 5.52 -15.17 10.45
N SER A 176 4.55 -15.76 11.15
CA SER A 176 3.30 -16.22 10.54
C SER A 176 2.41 -15.03 10.17
N ILE A 177 1.50 -15.22 9.20
CA ILE A 177 0.61 -14.16 8.72
C ILE A 177 -0.77 -14.31 9.37
N PRO A 178 -1.21 -13.40 10.27
CA PRO A 178 -2.47 -13.51 11.03
C PRO A 178 -3.74 -13.37 10.16
N THR A 179 -4.02 -14.36 9.32
CA THR A 179 -5.13 -14.36 8.36
C THR A 179 -6.49 -14.73 8.98
N GLY A 180 -7.56 -14.43 8.25
CA GLY A 180 -8.94 -14.77 8.63
C GLY A 180 -9.71 -13.62 9.28
N TYR A 181 -9.14 -12.41 9.36
CA TYR A 181 -9.87 -11.26 9.90
C TYR A 181 -11.01 -10.83 8.96
N ALA A 182 -10.71 -10.80 7.66
CA ALA A 182 -11.68 -10.68 6.59
C ALA A 182 -11.42 -11.79 5.56
N VAL A 183 -12.45 -12.23 4.85
CA VAL A 183 -12.37 -13.23 3.79
C VAL A 183 -13.24 -12.78 2.63
N ALA A 184 -12.74 -12.89 1.40
CA ALA A 184 -13.51 -12.66 0.18
C ALA A 184 -13.23 -13.78 -0.84
N GLY A 185 -14.26 -14.20 -1.56
CA GLY A 185 -14.15 -15.15 -2.66
C GLY A 185 -13.94 -14.40 -3.96
N LEU A 186 -13.05 -14.89 -4.82
CA LEU A 186 -12.85 -14.34 -6.15
C LEU A 186 -13.29 -15.38 -7.19
N HIS A 187 -14.15 -14.96 -8.11
CA HIS A 187 -14.62 -15.74 -9.24
C HIS A 187 -13.68 -15.52 -10.43
N VAL A 188 -12.72 -16.44 -10.61
CA VAL A 188 -11.85 -16.48 -11.79
C VAL A 188 -12.23 -17.72 -12.61
N PRO A 189 -12.45 -17.62 -13.93
CA PRO A 189 -12.85 -18.76 -14.75
C PRO A 189 -11.91 -19.97 -14.60
N GLY A 190 -12.46 -21.09 -14.10
CA GLY A 190 -11.72 -22.32 -13.86
C GLY A 190 -10.79 -22.30 -12.63
N ARG A 191 -10.93 -21.34 -11.71
CA ARG A 191 -10.15 -21.29 -10.45
C ARG A 191 -11.01 -20.79 -9.29
N ALA A 192 -11.12 -21.60 -8.23
CA ALA A 192 -11.71 -21.16 -6.97
C ALA A 192 -10.65 -20.44 -6.13
N LEU A 193 -10.78 -19.11 -5.98
CA LEU A 193 -9.81 -18.29 -5.26
C LEU A 193 -10.42 -17.64 -4.01
N VAL A 194 -9.62 -17.49 -2.96
CA VAL A 194 -10.01 -16.89 -1.68
C VAL A 194 -8.93 -15.91 -1.23
N ALA A 195 -9.28 -14.64 -1.03
CA ALA A 195 -8.43 -13.66 -0.37
C ALA A 195 -8.75 -13.64 1.14
N ALA A 196 -7.71 -13.67 1.98
CA ALA A 196 -7.82 -13.54 3.42
C ALA A 196 -6.99 -12.37 3.95
N GLY A 197 -7.63 -11.51 4.74
CA GLY A 197 -7.05 -10.32 5.33
C GLY A 197 -6.33 -10.61 6.65
N ALA A 198 -5.17 -9.98 6.83
CA ALA A 198 -4.30 -10.08 7.98
C ALA A 198 -3.84 -8.70 8.48
N PRO A 199 -4.74 -7.86 9.01
CA PRO A 199 -4.50 -6.43 9.24
C PRO A 199 -3.49 -6.09 10.35
N ARG A 200 -2.99 -7.09 11.08
CA ARG A 200 -1.91 -6.92 12.08
C ARG A 200 -0.55 -7.47 11.64
N HIS A 201 -0.42 -8.03 10.43
CA HIS A 201 0.86 -8.55 9.93
C HIS A 201 1.93 -7.44 9.91
N HIS A 202 3.05 -7.66 10.63
CA HIS A 202 4.10 -6.66 10.90
C HIS A 202 3.58 -5.29 11.35
N HIS A 203 2.42 -5.25 12.02
CA HIS A 203 1.66 -4.04 12.36
C HIS A 203 1.25 -3.13 11.18
N ILE A 204 1.53 -3.51 9.93
CA ILE A 204 1.16 -2.77 8.72
C ILE A 204 -0.15 -3.31 8.13
N GLY A 205 -0.27 -4.64 8.10
CA GLY A 205 -1.38 -5.37 7.48
C GLY A 205 -1.01 -5.97 6.12
N ALA A 206 -1.61 -7.12 5.81
CA ALA A 206 -1.41 -7.83 4.55
C ALA A 206 -2.67 -8.56 4.10
N VAL A 207 -2.68 -9.01 2.85
CA VAL A 207 -3.68 -9.92 2.28
C VAL A 207 -2.97 -11.10 1.63
N VAL A 208 -3.47 -12.30 1.88
CA VAL A 208 -2.99 -13.56 1.32
C VAL A 208 -4.04 -14.09 0.35
N LEU A 209 -3.63 -14.39 -0.89
CA LEU A 209 -4.48 -15.02 -1.89
C LEU A 209 -4.21 -16.53 -1.92
N PHE A 210 -5.26 -17.31 -1.66
CA PHE A 210 -5.27 -18.76 -1.73
C PHE A 210 -6.01 -19.24 -2.98
N GLU A 211 -5.56 -20.37 -3.50
CA GLU A 211 -6.28 -21.21 -4.42
C GLU A 211 -6.86 -22.41 -3.66
N VAL A 212 -8.16 -22.60 -3.84
CA VAL A 212 -8.92 -23.68 -3.24
C VAL A 212 -8.88 -24.88 -4.19
N PRO A 213 -8.43 -26.07 -3.75
CA PRO A 213 -8.31 -27.24 -4.62
C PRO A 213 -9.68 -27.75 -5.06
N GLU A 214 -9.80 -28.27 -6.28
CA GLU A 214 -11.04 -28.87 -6.80
C GLU A 214 -11.35 -30.23 -6.13
N ASP A 215 -10.31 -30.97 -5.75
CA ASP A 215 -10.36 -32.28 -5.08
C ASP A 215 -9.79 -32.22 -3.64
N THR A 216 -9.50 -33.39 -3.04
CA THR A 216 -8.88 -33.60 -1.71
C THR A 216 -7.42 -33.12 -1.56
N GLY A 217 -7.03 -32.06 -2.29
CA GLY A 217 -5.71 -31.43 -2.18
C GLY A 217 -5.56 -30.52 -0.96
N SER A 218 -4.35 -30.02 -0.74
CA SER A 218 -4.09 -28.92 0.19
C SER A 218 -4.29 -27.56 -0.50
N TRP A 219 -4.75 -26.57 0.27
CA TRP A 219 -4.85 -25.18 -0.20
C TRP A 219 -3.46 -24.62 -0.56
N ARG A 220 -3.39 -23.84 -1.64
CA ARG A 220 -2.14 -23.28 -2.15
C ARG A 220 -2.14 -21.75 -2.03
N VAL A 221 -1.10 -21.16 -1.44
CA VAL A 221 -0.90 -19.71 -1.51
C VAL A 221 -0.38 -19.34 -2.91
N LEU A 222 -1.05 -18.40 -3.56
CA LEU A 222 -0.65 -17.84 -4.85
C LEU A 222 0.17 -16.56 -4.69
N GLN A 223 -0.28 -15.68 -3.78
CA GLN A 223 0.27 -14.34 -3.63
C GLN A 223 0.11 -13.87 -2.18
N THR A 224 1.01 -13.01 -1.74
CA THR A 224 0.86 -12.21 -0.52
C THR A 224 1.27 -10.79 -0.85
N PHE A 225 0.51 -9.80 -0.39
CA PHE A 225 0.82 -8.40 -0.56
C PHE A 225 0.49 -7.61 0.70
N SER A 226 1.34 -6.64 1.03
CA SER A 226 1.28 -5.87 2.28
C SER A 226 0.82 -4.43 2.02
N GLY A 227 0.28 -3.78 3.05
CA GLY A 227 -0.02 -2.35 3.03
C GLY A 227 1.22 -1.47 3.12
N GLU A 228 1.01 -0.15 3.12
CA GLU A 228 2.09 0.84 3.10
C GLU A 228 2.43 1.44 4.49
N GLN A 229 1.46 1.46 5.42
CA GLN A 229 1.53 2.26 6.65
C GLN A 229 1.27 1.41 7.91
N VAL A 230 2.18 1.51 8.88
CA VAL A 230 2.04 0.93 10.22
C VAL A 230 0.78 1.48 10.89
N GLY A 231 -0.05 0.60 11.46
CA GLY A 231 -1.30 0.95 12.12
C GLY A 231 -2.47 1.23 11.17
N SER A 232 -2.29 1.13 9.84
CA SER A 232 -3.37 1.39 8.87
C SER A 232 -4.44 0.29 8.81
N TYR A 233 -4.13 -0.89 9.36
CA TYR A 233 -5.02 -2.04 9.43
C TYR A 233 -5.41 -2.54 8.03
N PHE A 234 -4.44 -2.56 7.10
CA PHE A 234 -4.62 -2.98 5.70
C PHE A 234 -5.08 -4.44 5.61
N GLY A 235 -6.20 -4.69 4.91
CA GLY A 235 -6.82 -6.02 4.85
C GLY A 235 -7.87 -6.25 5.97
N ALA A 236 -8.34 -5.19 6.63
CA ALA A 236 -9.42 -5.30 7.62
C ALA A 236 -10.79 -5.57 7.00
N THR A 237 -11.00 -5.15 5.75
CA THR A 237 -12.18 -5.43 4.93
C THR A 237 -11.74 -5.85 3.54
N LEU A 238 -12.48 -6.78 2.94
CA LEU A 238 -12.29 -7.28 1.59
C LEU A 238 -13.64 -7.31 0.89
N CYS A 239 -13.70 -6.89 -0.37
CA CYS A 239 -14.90 -7.01 -1.20
C CYS A 239 -14.48 -7.36 -2.63
N ALA A 240 -15.00 -8.47 -3.17
CA ALA A 240 -14.88 -8.77 -4.59
C ALA A 240 -15.98 -8.04 -5.34
N LEU A 241 -15.63 -7.43 -6.47
CA LEU A 241 -16.53 -6.79 -7.39
C LEU A 241 -16.61 -7.66 -8.65
N ASP A 242 -17.77 -8.28 -8.87
CA ASP A 242 -18.00 -9.23 -9.96
C ASP A 242 -18.83 -8.59 -11.08
N GLN A 243 -18.37 -8.76 -12.32
CA GLN A 243 -19.08 -8.39 -13.54
C GLN A 243 -19.21 -9.65 -14.42
N ASP A 244 -20.41 -9.95 -14.93
CA ASP A 244 -20.70 -11.16 -15.72
C ASP A 244 -20.23 -12.50 -15.07
N GLY A 245 -20.21 -12.56 -13.74
CA GLY A 245 -19.75 -13.73 -12.98
C GLY A 245 -18.23 -13.88 -12.88
N VAL A 246 -17.47 -12.83 -13.18
CA VAL A 246 -16.00 -12.79 -13.04
C VAL A 246 -15.60 -11.60 -12.16
N THR A 247 -14.69 -11.82 -11.21
CA THR A 247 -14.16 -10.73 -10.38
C THR A 247 -13.28 -9.80 -11.20
N VAL A 248 -13.75 -8.57 -11.41
CA VAL A 248 -13.00 -7.52 -12.11
C VAL A 248 -12.09 -6.74 -11.17
N THR A 249 -12.44 -6.61 -9.88
CA THR A 249 -11.63 -5.90 -8.89
C THR A 249 -11.84 -6.48 -7.49
N LEU A 250 -10.75 -6.65 -6.72
CA LEU A 250 -10.77 -6.88 -5.29
C LEU A 250 -10.48 -5.55 -4.58
N LEU A 251 -11.40 -5.11 -3.72
CA LEU A 251 -11.22 -3.96 -2.84
C LEU A 251 -10.63 -4.39 -1.51
N VAL A 252 -9.65 -3.63 -1.01
CA VAL A 252 -8.94 -3.90 0.25
C VAL A 252 -8.94 -2.65 1.12
N GLY A 253 -9.67 -2.69 2.23
CA GLY A 253 -9.76 -1.57 3.18
C GLY A 253 -8.57 -1.50 4.14
N ALA A 254 -8.13 -0.27 4.40
CA ALA A 254 -7.18 0.13 5.43
C ALA A 254 -7.82 1.26 6.27
N PRO A 255 -8.82 0.94 7.13
CA PRO A 255 -9.69 1.95 7.73
C PRO A 255 -9.00 2.86 8.74
N THR A 256 -7.85 2.50 9.30
CA THR A 256 -7.08 3.38 10.21
C THR A 256 -5.87 4.01 9.53
N TYR A 257 -5.80 3.96 8.20
CA TYR A 257 -4.85 4.76 7.42
C TYR A 257 -5.02 6.26 7.72
N PHE A 258 -3.92 7.01 7.75
CA PHE A 258 -3.92 8.43 8.11
C PHE A 258 -2.97 9.24 7.23
N ASP A 259 -3.48 10.29 6.56
CA ASP A 259 -2.66 11.30 5.84
C ASP A 259 -2.67 12.71 6.50
N GLY A 260 -3.29 12.84 7.68
CA GLY A 260 -3.47 14.11 8.39
C GLY A 260 -4.69 14.93 7.97
N ARG A 261 -5.41 14.55 6.91
CA ARG A 261 -6.66 15.20 6.44
C ARG A 261 -7.82 14.24 6.24
N ARG A 262 -7.53 12.97 5.96
CA ARG A 262 -8.46 11.86 5.70
C ARG A 262 -8.05 10.66 6.56
N GLY A 263 -9.04 9.96 7.08
CA GLY A 263 -8.89 8.76 7.89
C GLY A 263 -9.52 7.57 7.19
N GLY A 264 -8.70 6.59 6.83
CA GLY A 264 -9.07 5.44 6.04
C GLY A 264 -8.76 5.59 4.54
N ARG A 265 -8.50 4.46 3.89
CA ARG A 265 -8.23 4.31 2.44
C ARG A 265 -8.75 2.94 1.98
N VAL A 266 -9.18 2.83 0.73
CA VAL A 266 -9.47 1.53 0.08
C VAL A 266 -8.60 1.39 -1.15
N HIS A 267 -7.95 0.24 -1.32
CA HIS A 267 -7.09 -0.06 -2.46
C HIS A 267 -7.83 -0.96 -3.45
N LEU A 268 -7.64 -0.74 -4.74
CA LEU A 268 -8.25 -1.51 -5.83
C LEU A 268 -7.20 -2.42 -6.44
N TYR A 269 -7.42 -3.74 -6.40
CA TYR A 269 -6.57 -4.75 -7.01
C TYR A 269 -7.28 -5.41 -8.18
N ARG A 270 -6.65 -5.42 -9.37
CA ARG A 270 -7.20 -6.01 -10.58
C ARG A 270 -6.48 -7.30 -10.93
N TRP A 271 -7.24 -8.34 -11.30
CA TRP A 271 -6.67 -9.60 -11.75
C TRP A 271 -6.00 -9.44 -13.12
N GLN A 272 -4.68 -9.66 -13.19
CA GLN A 272 -3.87 -9.55 -14.39
C GLN A 272 -2.76 -10.59 -14.38
N LYS A 273 -2.56 -11.30 -15.50
CA LYS A 273 -1.45 -12.24 -15.71
C LYS A 273 -1.27 -13.27 -14.57
N ASP A 274 -2.39 -13.77 -14.04
CA ASP A 274 -2.43 -14.75 -12.96
C ASP A 274 -2.04 -14.23 -11.55
N ALA A 275 -2.08 -12.91 -11.35
CA ALA A 275 -1.86 -12.23 -10.07
C ALA A 275 -2.83 -11.06 -9.86
N LEU A 276 -2.91 -10.55 -8.63
CA LEU A 276 -3.55 -9.28 -8.29
C LEU A 276 -2.53 -8.14 -8.35
N GLU A 277 -2.73 -7.20 -9.27
CA GLU A 277 -1.91 -5.97 -9.40
C GLU A 277 -2.71 -4.76 -8.86
N LEU A 278 -2.05 -3.85 -8.14
CA LEU A 278 -2.66 -2.59 -7.67
C LEU A 278 -3.05 -1.72 -8.88
N ALA A 279 -4.33 -1.34 -8.94
CA ALA A 279 -4.93 -0.60 -10.05
C ALA A 279 -5.35 0.83 -9.68
N GLY A 280 -5.63 1.11 -8.40
CA GLY A 280 -6.08 2.42 -7.95
C GLY A 280 -6.41 2.48 -6.46
N GLU A 281 -6.94 3.61 -6.02
CA GLU A 281 -7.31 3.88 -4.63
C GLU A 281 -8.57 4.74 -4.55
N LEU A 282 -9.41 4.45 -3.55
CA LEU A 282 -10.58 5.25 -3.21
C LEU A 282 -10.35 6.02 -1.90
N TRP A 283 -10.95 7.19 -1.82
CA TRP A 283 -10.77 8.14 -0.72
C TRP A 283 -12.09 8.80 -0.32
N GLY A 284 -12.33 8.93 0.98
CA GLY A 284 -13.40 9.77 1.54
C GLY A 284 -13.11 11.27 1.39
N SER A 285 -14.08 12.11 1.78
CA SER A 285 -13.91 13.56 1.71
C SER A 285 -12.89 14.07 2.75
N PRO A 286 -12.09 15.10 2.41
CA PRO A 286 -11.13 15.68 3.36
C PRO A 286 -11.84 16.39 4.51
N GLY A 287 -11.25 16.35 5.69
CA GLY A 287 -11.79 16.94 6.92
C GLY A 287 -12.08 15.93 8.03
N HIS A 288 -12.05 14.63 7.71
CA HIS A 288 -12.32 13.55 8.67
C HIS A 288 -11.09 12.65 8.86
N PRO A 289 -10.01 13.14 9.53
CA PRO A 289 -8.75 12.40 9.68
C PRO A 289 -8.87 11.11 10.50
N LEU A 290 -9.99 10.90 11.20
CA LEU A 290 -10.29 9.67 11.95
C LEU A 290 -11.57 8.97 11.44
N GLY A 291 -12.07 9.35 10.25
CA GLY A 291 -13.40 8.95 9.72
C GLY A 291 -13.62 7.46 9.46
N ARG A 292 -12.53 6.69 9.38
CA ARG A 292 -12.51 5.25 9.09
C ARG A 292 -13.15 4.85 7.76
N PHE A 293 -12.87 5.62 6.71
CA PHE A 293 -13.24 5.28 5.34
C PHE A 293 -12.69 3.89 4.95
N GLY A 294 -13.57 3.00 4.49
CA GLY A 294 -13.23 1.60 4.19
C GLY A 294 -13.44 0.64 5.36
N ALA A 295 -14.05 1.07 6.47
CA ALA A 295 -14.39 0.18 7.59
C ALA A 295 -15.50 -0.83 7.27
N SER A 296 -16.29 -0.57 6.23
CA SER A 296 -17.19 -1.53 5.60
C SER A 296 -17.23 -1.29 4.09
N LEU A 297 -17.54 -2.34 3.34
CA LEU A 297 -17.62 -2.35 1.88
C LEU A 297 -18.84 -3.19 1.48
N ALA A 298 -19.60 -2.77 0.48
CA ALA A 298 -20.67 -3.59 -0.12
C ALA A 298 -20.69 -3.38 -1.63
N ALA A 299 -20.55 -4.46 -2.40
CA ALA A 299 -20.84 -4.44 -3.84
C ALA A 299 -22.35 -4.25 -4.04
N LEU A 300 -22.72 -3.42 -5.01
CA LEU A 300 -24.11 -2.99 -5.23
C LEU A 300 -24.77 -3.60 -6.47
N GLY A 301 -24.00 -4.34 -7.29
CA GLY A 301 -24.41 -4.65 -8.65
C GLY A 301 -24.43 -3.38 -9.51
N ASP A 302 -25.12 -3.42 -10.65
CA ASP A 302 -25.35 -2.24 -11.50
C ASP A 302 -26.60 -1.48 -10.99
N LEU A 303 -26.38 -0.29 -10.44
CA LEU A 303 -27.39 0.64 -9.95
C LEU A 303 -27.86 1.64 -11.00
N ASN A 304 -27.04 1.94 -11.99
CA ASN A 304 -27.25 3.08 -12.90
C ASN A 304 -27.74 2.66 -14.30
N GLY A 305 -27.55 1.39 -14.67
CA GLY A 305 -27.96 0.79 -15.93
C GLY A 305 -26.89 0.75 -17.03
N ASP A 306 -25.61 0.99 -16.70
CA ASP A 306 -24.52 0.98 -17.68
C ASP A 306 -23.78 -0.36 -17.81
N ASN A 307 -24.19 -1.37 -17.05
CA ASN A 307 -23.63 -2.72 -16.91
C ASN A 307 -22.28 -2.80 -16.16
N PHE A 308 -21.81 -1.74 -15.50
CA PHE A 308 -20.65 -1.80 -14.60
C PHE A 308 -21.10 -1.82 -13.13
N PRO A 309 -20.60 -2.75 -12.29
CA PRO A 309 -21.04 -2.86 -10.91
C PRO A 309 -20.44 -1.76 -10.02
N GLU A 310 -21.28 -1.18 -9.16
CA GLU A 310 -20.90 -0.18 -8.15
C GLU A 310 -20.52 -0.76 -6.79
N VAL A 311 -19.95 0.10 -5.95
CA VAL A 311 -19.62 -0.20 -4.56
C VAL A 311 -20.04 0.93 -3.61
N ALA A 312 -20.54 0.56 -2.44
CA ALA A 312 -20.66 1.43 -1.28
C ALA A 312 -19.45 1.26 -0.36
N VAL A 313 -18.89 2.37 0.12
CA VAL A 313 -17.79 2.41 1.10
C VAL A 313 -18.25 3.15 2.35
N GLY A 314 -18.18 2.48 3.50
CA GLY A 314 -18.58 3.04 4.79
C GLY A 314 -17.45 3.79 5.48
N ALA A 315 -17.81 4.91 6.12
CA ALA A 315 -16.93 5.76 6.91
C ALA A 315 -17.64 6.15 8.24
N PRO A 316 -17.82 5.19 9.17
CA PRO A 316 -18.73 5.32 10.31
C PRO A 316 -18.28 6.32 11.39
N MET A 317 -17.02 6.77 11.37
CA MET A 317 -16.48 7.74 12.34
C MET A 317 -16.43 9.17 11.77
N GLU A 318 -16.92 9.39 10.55
CA GLU A 318 -17.07 10.73 9.99
C GLU A 318 -18.16 11.53 10.70
N ASP A 319 -18.12 12.86 10.53
CA ASP A 319 -19.10 13.79 11.09
C ASP A 319 -19.36 13.57 12.60
N ASP A 320 -18.31 13.63 13.42
CA ASP A 320 -18.36 13.40 14.87
C ASP A 320 -19.03 12.06 15.26
N ASP A 321 -18.61 10.97 14.60
CA ASP A 321 -19.16 9.61 14.67
C ASP A 321 -20.64 9.47 14.26
N ARG A 322 -21.22 10.44 13.54
CA ARG A 322 -22.54 10.26 12.90
C ARG A 322 -22.44 9.27 11.74
N GLY A 323 -21.31 9.24 11.06
CA GLY A 323 -20.96 8.31 9.98
C GLY A 323 -21.49 8.73 8.61
N ALA A 324 -20.82 8.25 7.57
CA ALA A 324 -21.17 8.49 6.18
C ALA A 324 -20.95 7.25 5.30
N ILE A 325 -21.60 7.24 4.13
CA ILE A 325 -21.40 6.25 3.07
C ILE A 325 -21.09 6.98 1.76
N TYR A 326 -20.18 6.42 0.98
CA TYR A 326 -19.80 6.89 -0.34
C TYR A 326 -20.16 5.85 -1.40
N ILE A 327 -20.78 6.28 -2.50
CA ILE A 327 -21.06 5.44 -3.67
C ILE A 327 -20.04 5.77 -4.75
N PHE A 328 -19.36 4.75 -5.27
CA PHE A 328 -18.40 4.87 -6.38
C PHE A 328 -18.97 4.12 -7.59
N LEU A 329 -18.95 4.79 -8.76
CA LEU A 329 -19.48 4.21 -9.99
C LEU A 329 -18.53 3.18 -10.59
N GLY A 330 -19.09 2.20 -11.28
CA GLY A 330 -18.36 1.27 -12.12
C GLY A 330 -17.82 1.98 -13.37
N GLN A 331 -16.69 1.51 -13.89
CA GLN A 331 -16.17 1.95 -15.19
C GLN A 331 -15.45 0.81 -15.92
N PRO A 332 -15.18 0.92 -17.24
CA PRO A 332 -14.42 -0.08 -17.98
C PRO A 332 -13.07 -0.44 -17.31
N GLY A 333 -13.00 -1.61 -16.69
CA GLY A 333 -11.81 -2.13 -16.02
C GLY A 333 -11.70 -1.87 -14.52
N GLY A 334 -12.73 -1.34 -13.85
CA GLY A 334 -12.74 -1.19 -12.39
C GLY A 334 -13.83 -0.23 -11.88
N LEU A 335 -13.44 0.66 -10.96
CA LEU A 335 -14.29 1.69 -10.35
C LEU A 335 -13.72 3.09 -10.65
N GLU A 336 -14.58 4.10 -10.67
CA GLU A 336 -14.14 5.50 -10.66
C GLU A 336 -13.46 5.85 -9.33
N ASN A 337 -12.39 6.66 -9.38
CA ASN A 337 -11.64 7.06 -8.18
C ASN A 337 -12.35 8.18 -7.38
N HIS A 338 -13.44 8.73 -7.91
CA HIS A 338 -14.26 9.75 -7.27
C HIS A 338 -15.64 9.19 -6.96
N TYR A 339 -16.20 9.55 -5.79
CA TYR A 339 -17.55 9.14 -5.43
C TYR A 339 -18.58 9.98 -6.21
N SER A 340 -19.64 9.35 -6.69
CA SER A 340 -20.78 10.04 -7.31
C SER A 340 -21.75 10.59 -6.26
N GLN A 341 -21.83 9.93 -5.10
CA GLN A 341 -22.73 10.32 -4.01
C GLN A 341 -22.07 10.11 -2.64
N ARG A 342 -22.32 11.06 -1.72
CA ARG A 342 -22.08 10.92 -0.28
C ARG A 342 -23.43 10.95 0.44
N LEU A 343 -23.63 10.02 1.37
CA LEU A 343 -24.82 9.89 2.20
C LEU A 343 -24.42 10.15 3.66
N GLU A 344 -25.02 11.16 4.28
CA GLU A 344 -24.68 11.60 5.62
C GLU A 344 -25.62 10.97 6.66
N GLY A 345 -25.08 10.31 7.68
CA GLY A 345 -25.88 9.66 8.73
C GLY A 345 -26.81 10.64 9.46
N GLN A 346 -26.40 11.90 9.60
CA GLN A 346 -27.21 12.97 10.19
C GLN A 346 -28.49 13.30 9.40
N VAL A 347 -28.49 13.08 8.08
CA VAL A 347 -29.65 13.31 7.21
C VAL A 347 -30.57 12.09 7.18
N VAL A 348 -29.98 10.88 7.12
CA VAL A 348 -30.72 9.62 7.04
C VAL A 348 -31.35 9.22 8.38
N ALA A 349 -30.57 9.31 9.47
CA ALA A 349 -30.94 8.83 10.79
C ALA A 349 -30.54 9.84 11.89
N PRO A 350 -31.26 10.99 12.01
CA PRO A 350 -30.87 12.07 12.90
C PRO A 350 -30.70 11.62 14.36
N GLY A 351 -29.50 11.85 14.93
CA GLY A 351 -29.19 11.55 16.32
C GLY A 351 -28.66 10.14 16.59
N LEU A 352 -28.61 9.26 15.58
CA LEU A 352 -27.89 7.99 15.66
C LEU A 352 -26.42 8.14 15.20
N ARG A 353 -25.60 7.15 15.52
CA ARG A 353 -24.15 7.12 15.28
C ARG A 353 -23.72 5.92 14.46
N PHE A 354 -22.49 5.95 13.96
CA PHE A 354 -21.82 4.86 13.25
C PHE A 354 -22.55 4.41 11.97
N PHE A 355 -23.22 5.33 11.27
CA PHE A 355 -23.86 5.06 9.98
C PHE A 355 -22.83 4.56 8.97
N GLY A 356 -23.06 3.37 8.40
CA GLY A 356 -22.10 2.70 7.52
C GLY A 356 -21.09 1.81 8.24
N GLN A 357 -21.32 1.40 9.50
CA GLN A 357 -20.43 0.46 10.20
C GLN A 357 -20.48 -0.98 9.63
N ALA A 358 -21.61 -1.35 9.03
CA ALA A 358 -21.81 -2.60 8.31
C ALA A 358 -22.80 -2.35 7.17
N MET A 359 -22.62 -3.01 6.03
CA MET A 359 -23.45 -2.82 4.84
C MET A 359 -23.59 -4.13 4.07
N ASP A 360 -24.73 -4.31 3.41
CA ASP A 360 -24.97 -5.31 2.36
C ASP A 360 -25.94 -4.69 1.35
N GLY A 361 -25.76 -4.99 0.06
CA GLY A 361 -26.41 -4.23 -1.01
C GLY A 361 -26.54 -4.97 -2.32
N VAL A 362 -26.74 -6.29 -2.33
CA VAL A 362 -26.86 -7.08 -3.58
C VAL A 362 -28.32 -7.42 -3.94
N LYS A 363 -29.29 -7.11 -3.06
CA LYS A 363 -30.65 -7.65 -3.13
C LYS A 363 -31.74 -6.57 -3.20
N ASP A 364 -32.72 -6.78 -4.08
CA ASP A 364 -34.03 -6.11 -4.03
C ASP A 364 -34.82 -6.57 -2.78
N LEU A 365 -35.12 -5.62 -1.89
CA LEU A 365 -35.92 -5.80 -0.68
C LEU A 365 -37.30 -5.14 -0.78
N THR A 366 -37.49 -4.21 -1.71
CA THR A 366 -38.74 -3.46 -1.92
C THR A 366 -39.67 -4.09 -2.96
N GLY A 367 -39.15 -4.95 -3.83
CA GLY A 367 -39.86 -5.65 -4.90
C GLY A 367 -40.06 -4.80 -6.15
N ASP A 368 -39.27 -3.73 -6.35
CA ASP A 368 -39.36 -2.88 -7.53
C ASP A 368 -38.40 -3.28 -8.68
N GLY A 369 -37.53 -4.27 -8.46
CA GLY A 369 -36.55 -4.75 -9.43
C GLY A 369 -35.20 -4.01 -9.42
N LEU A 370 -35.02 -3.04 -8.54
CA LEU A 370 -33.73 -2.40 -8.27
C LEU A 370 -33.09 -2.95 -7.00
N VAL A 371 -31.79 -2.76 -6.87
CA VAL A 371 -31.02 -3.26 -5.73
C VAL A 371 -31.11 -2.28 -4.55
N ASP A 372 -31.38 -2.78 -3.34
CA ASP A 372 -31.47 -1.98 -2.12
C ASP A 372 -30.23 -2.15 -1.23
N LEU A 373 -29.83 -1.07 -0.54
CA LEU A 373 -28.68 -1.05 0.37
C LEU A 373 -29.13 -1.08 1.83
N ALA A 374 -28.84 -2.17 2.53
CA ALA A 374 -29.02 -2.28 3.97
C ALA A 374 -27.79 -1.74 4.71
N VAL A 375 -28.01 -0.87 5.70
CA VAL A 375 -26.97 -0.16 6.45
C VAL A 375 -27.15 -0.35 7.95
N GLY A 376 -26.14 -0.90 8.61
CA GLY A 376 -26.01 -0.94 10.06
C GLY A 376 -25.53 0.38 10.64
N LEU A 377 -26.05 0.70 11.83
CA LEU A 377 -25.73 1.89 12.64
C LEU A 377 -26.07 1.58 14.13
N ASP A 378 -25.88 2.54 15.03
CA ASP A 378 -26.00 2.35 16.50
C ASP A 378 -27.34 1.69 16.91
N GLY A 379 -27.30 0.37 17.19
CA GLY A 379 -28.46 -0.46 17.57
C GLY A 379 -29.52 -0.69 16.48
N HIS A 380 -29.33 -0.19 15.25
CA HIS A 380 -30.37 -0.16 14.21
C HIS A 380 -29.84 -0.61 12.84
N VAL A 381 -30.77 -0.90 11.93
CA VAL A 381 -30.52 -1.08 10.50
C VAL A 381 -31.50 -0.21 9.74
N VAL A 382 -31.04 0.53 8.73
CA VAL A 382 -31.90 1.21 7.75
C VAL A 382 -31.73 0.56 6.39
N VAL A 383 -32.80 0.56 5.58
CA VAL A 383 -32.76 0.14 4.18
C VAL A 383 -32.92 1.37 3.32
N LEU A 384 -31.95 1.59 2.45
CA LEU A 384 -31.93 2.66 1.45
C LEU A 384 -32.31 2.06 0.12
N ARG A 385 -33.42 2.54 -0.46
CA ARG A 385 -33.83 2.08 -1.79
C ARG A 385 -33.11 2.81 -2.91
N SER A 386 -32.87 2.10 -4.00
CA SER A 386 -32.46 2.70 -5.26
C SER A 386 -33.64 3.42 -5.93
N ARG A 387 -33.36 4.14 -7.02
CA ARG A 387 -34.36 4.89 -7.81
C ARG A 387 -34.08 4.70 -9.29
N PRO A 388 -35.10 4.54 -10.15
CA PRO A 388 -34.88 4.28 -11.56
C PRO A 388 -34.22 5.48 -12.26
N VAL A 389 -33.25 5.19 -13.13
CA VAL A 389 -32.48 6.21 -13.85
C VAL A 389 -33.08 6.44 -15.24
N LEU A 390 -33.36 7.70 -15.56
CA LEU A 390 -33.83 8.13 -16.88
C LEU A 390 -32.76 8.92 -17.62
N SER A 391 -32.45 8.47 -18.84
CA SER A 391 -31.77 9.27 -19.86
C SER A 391 -32.80 10.06 -20.66
N VAL A 392 -32.56 11.36 -20.82
CA VAL A 392 -33.50 12.28 -21.48
C VAL A 392 -32.81 13.10 -22.56
N THR A 393 -33.14 12.84 -23.82
CA THR A 393 -32.58 13.55 -24.98
C THR A 393 -33.56 14.59 -25.51
N PRO A 394 -33.36 15.89 -25.24
CA PRO A 394 -34.14 16.97 -25.85
C PRO A 394 -33.73 17.22 -27.31
N GLU A 395 -34.73 17.40 -28.16
CA GLU A 395 -34.60 17.82 -29.56
C GLU A 395 -35.50 19.04 -29.78
N VAL A 396 -35.00 20.12 -30.37
CA VAL A 396 -35.82 21.28 -30.72
C VAL A 396 -35.69 21.62 -32.21
N THR A 397 -36.83 21.79 -32.85
CA THR A 397 -36.93 22.30 -34.23
C THR A 397 -37.76 23.57 -34.29
N PHE A 398 -37.49 24.39 -35.30
CA PHE A 398 -38.13 25.68 -35.54
C PHE A 398 -38.74 25.69 -36.94
N ASP A 399 -40.00 26.15 -37.04
CA ASP A 399 -40.68 26.38 -38.31
C ASP A 399 -41.26 27.81 -38.36
N PRO A 400 -40.76 28.71 -39.23
CA PRO A 400 -39.65 28.50 -40.17
C PRO A 400 -38.29 28.40 -39.45
N ALA A 401 -37.38 27.60 -40.00
CA ALA A 401 -36.02 27.41 -39.46
C ALA A 401 -35.13 28.66 -39.55
N GLN A 402 -35.51 29.66 -40.35
CA GLN A 402 -34.84 30.95 -40.47
C GLN A 402 -35.89 32.07 -40.49
N ILE A 403 -35.61 33.15 -39.75
CA ILE A 403 -36.44 34.36 -39.75
C ILE A 403 -36.03 35.25 -40.94
N PRO A 404 -36.95 35.56 -41.88
CA PRO A 404 -36.63 36.46 -42.98
C PRO A 404 -36.32 37.88 -42.47
N THR A 405 -35.22 38.48 -42.92
CA THR A 405 -34.77 39.81 -42.45
C THR A 405 -35.84 40.89 -42.59
N ARG A 406 -36.65 40.83 -43.68
CA ARG A 406 -37.78 41.75 -43.94
C ARG A 406 -38.87 41.76 -42.86
N ALA A 407 -38.98 40.70 -42.06
CA ALA A 407 -39.95 40.62 -40.97
C ALA A 407 -39.46 41.30 -39.67
N VAL A 408 -38.17 41.68 -39.60
CA VAL A 408 -37.53 42.24 -38.40
C VAL A 408 -36.79 43.56 -38.65
N ASP A 409 -36.53 43.95 -39.90
CA ASP A 409 -35.80 45.16 -40.31
C ASP A 409 -36.64 46.44 -40.45
N CYS A 410 -37.83 46.48 -39.83
CA CYS A 410 -38.88 47.50 -40.00
C CYS A 410 -39.58 47.55 -41.37
N SER A 411 -39.29 46.66 -42.34
CA SER A 411 -40.03 46.64 -43.61
C SER A 411 -41.48 46.15 -43.46
N ASP A 412 -41.72 45.23 -42.52
CA ASP A 412 -43.05 44.77 -42.12
C ASP A 412 -43.42 45.33 -40.73
N VAL A 413 -44.71 45.61 -40.52
CA VAL A 413 -45.26 46.16 -39.26
C VAL A 413 -45.91 45.07 -38.39
N THR A 414 -46.03 43.85 -38.90
CA THR A 414 -46.74 42.75 -38.23
C THR A 414 -45.84 41.80 -37.43
N GLY A 415 -44.52 41.87 -37.63
CA GLY A 415 -43.54 40.96 -37.03
C GLY A 415 -43.58 39.56 -37.66
N THR A 416 -43.07 38.56 -36.95
CA THR A 416 -43.20 37.15 -37.38
C THR A 416 -43.52 36.21 -36.23
N ARG A 417 -44.08 35.05 -36.56
CA ARG A 417 -44.30 33.95 -35.63
C ARG A 417 -43.45 32.77 -36.05
N VAL A 418 -42.81 32.14 -35.08
CA VAL A 418 -42.04 30.90 -35.26
C VAL A 418 -42.67 29.85 -34.37
N THR A 419 -42.90 28.66 -34.91
CA THR A 419 -43.35 27.51 -34.15
C THR A 419 -42.12 26.78 -33.64
N LEU A 420 -41.96 26.71 -32.32
CA LEU A 420 -40.95 25.89 -31.67
C LEU A 420 -41.57 24.54 -31.35
N ARG A 421 -40.98 23.46 -31.84
CA ARG A 421 -41.35 22.10 -31.49
C ARG A 421 -40.29 21.49 -30.58
N LEU A 422 -40.63 21.32 -29.31
CA LEU A 422 -39.82 20.60 -28.33
C LEU A 422 -40.23 19.14 -28.37
N CYS A 423 -39.35 18.27 -28.82
CA CYS A 423 -39.46 16.83 -28.62
C CYS A 423 -38.48 16.38 -27.55
N VAL A 424 -38.87 15.39 -26.77
CA VAL A 424 -38.05 14.77 -25.73
C VAL A 424 -38.15 13.27 -25.91
N ALA A 425 -37.00 12.62 -26.10
CA ALA A 425 -36.88 11.17 -26.10
C ALA A 425 -36.43 10.71 -24.72
N THR A 426 -37.26 9.92 -24.04
CA THR A 426 -36.97 9.35 -22.73
C THR A 426 -36.64 7.86 -22.88
N ARG A 427 -35.56 7.43 -22.24
CA ARG A 427 -35.14 6.02 -22.11
C ARG A 427 -34.98 5.69 -20.63
N LEU A 428 -35.51 4.54 -20.21
CA LEU A 428 -35.20 3.97 -18.91
C LEU A 428 -33.84 3.28 -19.02
N ASP A 429 -32.85 3.78 -18.27
CA ASP A 429 -31.50 3.19 -18.26
C ASP A 429 -31.43 1.97 -17.35
N THR A 430 -32.28 1.87 -16.32
CA THR A 430 -32.39 0.72 -15.41
C THR A 430 -33.53 -0.23 -15.83
N PRO A 431 -33.32 -1.18 -16.79
CA PRO A 431 -34.40 -1.98 -17.39
C PRO A 431 -35.00 -3.04 -16.46
N SER A 432 -34.38 -3.31 -15.31
CA SER A 432 -34.91 -4.24 -14.31
C SER A 432 -36.05 -3.64 -13.48
N TYR A 433 -36.22 -2.31 -13.48
CA TYR A 433 -37.28 -1.64 -12.75
C TYR A 433 -38.67 -2.00 -13.27
N THR A 434 -39.57 -2.36 -12.36
CA THR A 434 -40.90 -2.91 -12.66
C THR A 434 -42.06 -2.00 -12.26
N GLY A 435 -41.79 -0.85 -11.66
CA GLY A 435 -42.82 0.12 -11.26
C GLY A 435 -43.25 1.08 -12.38
N ASP A 436 -44.34 1.82 -12.15
CA ASP A 436 -44.86 2.78 -13.13
C ASP A 436 -44.09 4.13 -13.10
N LEU A 437 -43.70 4.64 -14.28
CA LEU A 437 -43.08 5.96 -14.45
C LEU A 437 -44.13 7.08 -14.57
N THR A 438 -44.89 7.33 -13.50
CA THR A 438 -46.00 8.33 -13.53
C THR A 438 -45.56 9.78 -13.41
N THR A 439 -44.35 10.06 -12.92
CA THR A 439 -43.87 11.39 -12.56
C THR A 439 -43.55 12.23 -13.82
N PRO A 440 -44.27 13.34 -14.12
CA PRO A 440 -44.07 14.07 -15.37
C PRO A 440 -42.76 14.88 -15.40
N LEU A 441 -42.08 14.87 -16.55
CA LEU A 441 -40.95 15.76 -16.83
C LEU A 441 -41.43 17.21 -16.87
N GLN A 442 -40.80 18.09 -16.09
CA GLN A 442 -41.02 19.53 -16.15
C GLN A 442 -40.01 20.15 -17.11
N PHE A 443 -40.50 20.91 -18.10
CA PHE A 443 -39.64 21.69 -18.99
C PHE A 443 -39.82 23.18 -18.75
N ARG A 444 -38.75 23.94 -18.94
CA ARG A 444 -38.73 25.40 -18.96
C ARG A 444 -37.97 25.88 -20.19
N LEU A 445 -38.67 26.64 -21.02
CA LEU A 445 -38.11 27.36 -22.16
C LEU A 445 -37.86 28.82 -21.78
N GLU A 446 -36.76 29.42 -22.21
CA GLU A 446 -36.49 30.86 -22.03
C GLU A 446 -35.77 31.45 -23.24
N LEU A 447 -36.33 32.54 -23.80
CA LEU A 447 -35.91 33.19 -25.03
C LEU A 447 -34.91 34.34 -24.76
N ASP A 448 -33.78 34.32 -25.46
CA ASP A 448 -32.64 35.22 -25.27
C ASP A 448 -32.27 35.42 -23.77
N PRO A 449 -32.01 34.35 -23.00
CA PRO A 449 -31.75 34.44 -21.55
C PRO A 449 -30.51 35.30 -21.23
N GLN A 450 -29.55 35.35 -22.15
CA GLN A 450 -28.33 36.17 -22.05
C GLN A 450 -28.57 37.67 -22.33
N ARG A 451 -29.81 38.11 -22.62
CA ARG A 451 -30.12 39.52 -22.90
C ARG A 451 -31.01 40.14 -21.83
N ALA A 452 -30.66 41.36 -21.42
CA ALA A 452 -31.51 42.19 -20.57
C ALA A 452 -32.86 42.52 -21.24
N ARG A 453 -32.88 42.66 -22.57
CA ARG A 453 -34.09 42.77 -23.41
C ARG A 453 -34.10 41.62 -24.42
N GLY A 454 -35.05 40.70 -24.28
CA GLY A 454 -35.26 39.63 -25.26
C GLY A 454 -35.89 40.15 -26.55
N ARG A 455 -35.61 39.49 -27.67
CA ARG A 455 -36.12 39.88 -29.00
C ARG A 455 -37.42 39.16 -29.38
N GLY A 456 -38.26 38.82 -28.41
CA GLY A 456 -39.53 38.14 -28.60
C GLY A 456 -40.14 37.63 -27.29
N ASP A 457 -41.26 36.93 -27.40
CA ASP A 457 -42.01 36.31 -26.30
C ASP A 457 -42.80 35.06 -26.75
N PHE A 458 -43.50 34.39 -25.82
CA PHE A 458 -44.36 33.22 -26.08
C PHE A 458 -45.84 33.58 -26.36
N GLY A 459 -46.09 34.77 -26.92
CA GLY A 459 -47.42 35.28 -27.32
C GLY A 459 -48.21 35.97 -26.20
N ASP A 460 -47.72 35.93 -24.96
CA ASP A 460 -48.31 36.52 -23.75
C ASP A 460 -47.42 37.61 -23.11
N GLY A 461 -46.37 38.04 -23.82
CA GLY A 461 -45.37 38.98 -23.32
C GLY A 461 -44.36 38.38 -22.35
N GLN A 462 -44.43 37.08 -22.03
CA GLN A 462 -43.43 36.40 -21.22
C GLN A 462 -42.30 35.84 -22.09
N ARG A 463 -41.06 36.03 -21.64
CA ARG A 463 -39.87 35.45 -22.28
C ARG A 463 -39.61 34.00 -21.88
N GLY A 464 -40.36 33.47 -20.92
CA GLY A 464 -40.22 32.11 -20.43
C GLY A 464 -41.55 31.36 -20.45
N ARG A 465 -41.53 30.10 -20.86
CA ARG A 465 -42.67 29.18 -20.86
C ARG A 465 -42.31 27.91 -20.11
N GLY A 466 -43.08 27.58 -19.08
CA GLY A 466 -43.01 26.29 -18.38
C GLY A 466 -44.10 25.34 -18.84
N GLY A 467 -43.85 24.03 -18.76
CA GLY A 467 -44.83 23.00 -19.05
C GLY A 467 -44.42 21.62 -18.55
N GLN A 468 -45.24 20.62 -18.87
CA GLN A 468 -45.02 19.22 -18.51
C GLN A 468 -45.08 18.32 -19.75
N LEU A 469 -44.26 17.27 -19.73
CA LEU A 469 -44.25 16.16 -20.67
C LEU A 469 -44.35 14.84 -19.88
N PRO A 470 -44.95 13.78 -20.44
CA PRO A 470 -44.91 12.46 -19.82
C PRO A 470 -43.46 11.94 -19.75
N ALA A 471 -43.10 11.26 -18.66
CA ALA A 471 -41.80 10.61 -18.47
C ALA A 471 -41.77 9.13 -18.91
N GLY A 472 -42.87 8.61 -19.45
CA GLY A 472 -42.90 7.27 -20.04
C GLY A 472 -41.94 7.16 -21.23
N GLU A 473 -41.51 5.93 -21.53
CA GLU A 473 -40.56 5.67 -22.60
C GLU A 473 -41.03 6.14 -23.99
N GLY A 474 -40.05 6.53 -24.81
CA GLY A 474 -40.28 6.96 -26.19
C GLY A 474 -40.22 8.48 -26.36
N ARG A 475 -40.79 8.97 -27.47
CA ARG A 475 -40.66 10.37 -27.90
C ARG A 475 -41.96 11.13 -27.69
N SER A 476 -41.95 12.11 -26.80
CA SER A 476 -43.08 13.03 -26.58
C SER A 476 -42.74 14.41 -27.11
N CYS A 477 -43.71 15.10 -27.73
CA CYS A 477 -43.47 16.43 -28.33
C CYS A 477 -44.54 17.45 -27.93
N LYS A 478 -44.12 18.70 -27.81
CA LYS A 478 -44.95 19.88 -27.53
C LYS A 478 -44.56 21.02 -28.47
N ASP A 479 -45.57 21.57 -29.15
CA ASP A 479 -45.41 22.77 -29.97
C ASP A 479 -45.76 24.02 -29.14
N GLU A 480 -44.92 25.06 -29.20
CA GLU A 480 -45.11 26.37 -28.57
C GLU A 480 -44.89 27.48 -29.60
N GLN A 481 -45.66 28.58 -29.51
CA GLN A 481 -45.59 29.68 -30.47
C GLN A 481 -44.71 30.81 -29.93
N LEU A 482 -43.64 31.14 -30.67
CA LEU A 482 -42.83 32.34 -30.46
C LEU A 482 -43.39 33.50 -31.28
N SER A 483 -43.42 34.68 -30.67
CA SER A 483 -43.77 35.96 -31.30
C SER A 483 -42.53 36.86 -31.33
N ILE A 484 -42.10 37.25 -32.52
CA ILE A 484 -40.92 38.08 -32.76
C ILE A 484 -41.40 39.43 -33.29
N PRO A 485 -41.20 40.54 -32.56
CA PRO A 485 -41.66 41.86 -32.99
C PRO A 485 -40.88 42.36 -34.21
N PRO A 486 -41.49 43.24 -35.03
CA PRO A 486 -40.76 43.98 -36.06
C PRO A 486 -39.79 44.98 -35.41
N CYS A 487 -38.87 45.53 -36.21
CA CYS A 487 -37.90 46.54 -35.77
C CYS A 487 -36.94 46.08 -34.66
N LEU A 488 -36.25 44.96 -34.87
CA LEU A 488 -35.16 44.54 -33.97
C LEU A 488 -33.90 45.39 -34.21
N GLU A 489 -33.29 45.89 -33.13
CA GLU A 489 -31.97 46.57 -33.19
C GLU A 489 -30.84 45.60 -33.59
N ASP A 490 -31.00 44.31 -33.28
CA ASP A 490 -30.04 43.24 -33.57
C ASP A 490 -30.75 42.02 -34.18
N PHE A 491 -30.77 42.01 -35.51
CA PHE A 491 -31.22 40.92 -36.36
C PHE A 491 -30.04 40.13 -37.00
N ILE A 492 -28.80 40.36 -36.55
CA ILE A 492 -27.60 39.68 -37.08
C ILE A 492 -27.28 38.44 -36.25
N THR A 493 -27.37 38.55 -34.92
CA THR A 493 -27.07 37.42 -34.03
C THR A 493 -28.27 36.48 -33.92
N PRO A 494 -28.08 35.15 -33.80
CA PRO A 494 -29.18 34.20 -33.68
C PRO A 494 -30.00 34.46 -32.41
N ILE A 495 -31.32 34.27 -32.51
CA ILE A 495 -32.23 34.25 -31.34
C ILE A 495 -32.08 32.88 -30.67
N ARG A 496 -31.80 32.86 -29.37
CA ARG A 496 -31.50 31.63 -28.62
C ARG A 496 -32.68 31.24 -27.73
N VAL A 497 -33.03 29.95 -27.70
CA VAL A 497 -34.02 29.40 -26.74
C VAL A 497 -33.33 28.40 -25.84
N SER A 498 -33.19 28.73 -24.56
CA SER A 498 -32.72 27.76 -23.57
C SER A 498 -33.83 26.82 -23.14
N ILE A 499 -33.46 25.56 -22.92
CA ILE A 499 -34.33 24.49 -22.47
C ILE A 499 -33.69 23.93 -21.20
N ALA A 500 -34.46 23.90 -20.11
CA ALA A 500 -34.13 23.13 -18.92
C ALA A 500 -35.19 22.04 -18.76
N ILE A 501 -34.76 20.79 -18.60
CA ILE A 501 -35.63 19.68 -18.21
C ILE A 501 -35.28 19.27 -16.79
N SER A 502 -36.29 18.97 -16.00
CA SER A 502 -36.16 18.62 -14.59
C SER A 502 -37.29 17.68 -14.17
N LEU A 503 -37.11 16.98 -13.07
CA LEU A 503 -38.18 16.24 -12.39
C LEU A 503 -38.77 17.09 -11.26
N PRO A 504 -40.05 16.88 -10.88
CA PRO A 504 -40.67 17.57 -9.75
C PRO A 504 -39.85 17.38 -8.47
N HIS A 505 -39.54 18.47 -7.77
CA HIS A 505 -38.90 18.39 -6.46
C HIS A 505 -39.82 17.71 -5.43
N GLY A 506 -39.23 16.86 -4.60
CA GLY A 506 -39.93 16.23 -3.48
C GLY A 506 -40.73 14.97 -3.81
N ASP A 507 -40.50 14.34 -4.97
CA ASP A 507 -40.95 12.96 -5.23
C ASP A 507 -39.84 11.96 -4.82
N PRO A 508 -39.95 11.28 -3.67
CA PRO A 508 -38.93 10.34 -3.21
C PRO A 508 -39.06 8.94 -3.83
N GLN A 509 -40.14 8.65 -4.57
CA GLN A 509 -40.33 7.38 -5.30
C GLN A 509 -40.14 7.53 -6.80
N GLY A 510 -40.27 8.75 -7.33
CA GLY A 510 -40.04 9.03 -8.73
C GLY A 510 -38.58 8.79 -9.19
N PRO A 511 -38.35 8.74 -10.50
CA PRO A 511 -37.04 8.52 -11.09
C PRO A 511 -36.01 9.62 -10.75
N ILE A 512 -34.76 9.37 -11.10
CA ILE A 512 -33.72 10.40 -11.21
C ILE A 512 -33.32 10.58 -12.68
N LEU A 513 -32.86 11.78 -13.04
CA LEU A 513 -32.23 12.02 -14.34
C LEU A 513 -30.75 11.65 -14.24
N ARG A 514 -30.21 11.00 -15.29
CA ARG A 514 -28.79 10.68 -15.38
C ARG A 514 -27.95 11.98 -15.29
N PRO A 515 -26.92 12.10 -14.43
CA PRO A 515 -26.23 13.37 -14.16
C PRO A 515 -25.53 14.02 -15.36
N ASP A 516 -25.16 13.19 -16.34
CA ASP A 516 -24.56 13.55 -17.63
C ASP A 516 -25.59 14.00 -18.68
N THR A 517 -26.90 13.98 -18.36
CA THR A 517 -27.96 14.53 -19.23
C THR A 517 -27.64 15.99 -19.54
N PRO A 518 -27.23 16.32 -20.78
CA PRO A 518 -26.61 17.61 -21.02
C PRO A 518 -27.66 18.72 -20.95
N PRO A 519 -27.45 19.80 -20.17
CA PRO A 519 -28.19 21.03 -20.40
C PRO A 519 -27.90 21.48 -21.84
N THR A 520 -28.94 21.91 -22.58
CA THR A 520 -28.82 22.17 -24.03
C THR A 520 -28.10 23.47 -24.39
N TRP A 521 -27.05 23.81 -23.65
CA TRP A 521 -25.99 24.71 -24.06
C TRP A 521 -24.69 24.26 -23.39
N THR A 522 -23.69 23.96 -24.20
CA THR A 522 -22.32 23.79 -23.73
C THR A 522 -21.38 24.57 -24.63
N GLU A 523 -20.71 25.58 -24.08
CA GLU A 523 -19.29 25.74 -24.41
C GLU A 523 -18.58 24.55 -23.78
N VAL A 524 -18.28 23.53 -24.59
CA VAL A 524 -17.49 22.39 -24.10
C VAL A 524 -16.03 22.84 -24.07
N THR A 525 -15.57 23.28 -22.91
CA THR A 525 -14.12 23.33 -22.65
C THR A 525 -13.67 21.89 -22.42
N VAL A 526 -13.21 21.23 -23.48
CA VAL A 526 -12.65 19.88 -23.39
C VAL A 526 -11.23 19.99 -22.83
N GLU A 527 -11.06 19.72 -21.54
CA GLU A 527 -9.73 19.55 -20.95
C GLU A 527 -9.21 18.15 -21.29
N LEU A 528 -8.43 18.06 -22.38
CA LEU A 528 -7.80 16.82 -22.80
C LEU A 528 -6.48 16.62 -22.06
N MET A 529 -6.48 15.73 -21.06
CA MET A 529 -5.24 15.22 -20.49
C MET A 529 -4.65 14.14 -21.40
N PHE A 530 -3.37 14.26 -21.72
CA PHE A 530 -2.61 13.25 -22.45
C PHE A 530 -1.52 12.69 -21.54
N ASP A 531 -1.52 11.38 -21.30
CA ASP A 531 -0.44 10.73 -20.58
C ASP A 531 0.87 10.80 -21.39
N ILE A 532 1.88 11.46 -20.82
CA ILE A 532 3.21 11.49 -21.39
C ILE A 532 3.89 10.16 -21.08
N LEU A 533 3.77 9.21 -22.00
CA LEU A 533 4.48 7.94 -21.93
C LEU A 533 5.99 8.20 -21.78
N GLN A 534 6.57 7.68 -20.71
CA GLN A 534 8.01 7.84 -20.42
C GLN A 534 8.89 6.92 -21.29
N ASN A 535 8.30 5.97 -22.02
CA ASN A 535 9.00 4.95 -22.82
C ASN A 535 8.85 5.17 -24.34
N SER A 536 8.65 6.41 -24.79
CA SER A 536 8.47 6.75 -26.21
C SER A 536 9.55 7.68 -26.75
N SER A 537 9.95 7.43 -28.00
CA SER A 537 10.99 8.16 -28.73
C SER A 537 10.51 9.54 -29.21
N TRP A 538 10.15 10.42 -28.27
CA TRP A 538 9.81 11.80 -28.55
C TRP A 538 11.04 12.54 -29.13
N GLY A 539 10.82 13.30 -30.22
CA GLY A 539 11.82 14.22 -30.76
C GLY A 539 11.91 15.52 -29.95
N GLU A 540 12.61 16.53 -30.47
CA GLU A 540 12.77 17.83 -29.79
C GLU A 540 11.44 18.59 -29.59
N ASN A 541 10.44 18.34 -30.43
CA ASN A 541 9.11 18.96 -30.36
C ASN A 541 8.00 17.93 -30.60
N VAL A 542 6.87 18.09 -29.91
CA VAL A 542 5.61 17.39 -30.18
C VAL A 542 4.64 18.36 -30.84
N GLY A 543 4.16 18.02 -32.04
CA GLY A 543 3.08 18.74 -32.71
C GLY A 543 1.72 18.19 -32.30
N LEU A 544 0.91 19.00 -31.62
CA LEU A 544 -0.49 18.73 -31.31
C LEU A 544 -1.36 19.51 -32.29
N THR A 545 -2.30 18.87 -32.97
CA THR A 545 -3.27 19.53 -33.86
C THR A 545 -4.67 19.13 -33.46
N ALA A 546 -5.52 20.11 -33.15
CA ALA A 546 -6.94 19.91 -32.89
C ALA A 546 -7.77 20.43 -34.06
N THR A 547 -8.70 19.61 -34.55
CA THR A 547 -9.61 19.96 -35.65
C THR A 547 -11.05 19.78 -35.22
N VAL A 548 -11.88 20.81 -35.43
CA VAL A 548 -13.31 20.78 -35.14
C VAL A 548 -14.10 20.62 -36.44
N SER A 549 -15.09 19.73 -36.48
CA SER A 549 -16.00 19.58 -37.63
C SER A 549 -17.45 19.46 -37.18
N SER A 550 -18.36 19.97 -38.00
CA SER A 550 -19.81 19.87 -37.83
C SER A 550 -20.40 19.23 -39.08
N ASP A 551 -21.44 18.41 -38.92
CA ASP A 551 -22.23 17.79 -39.98
C ASP A 551 -23.25 18.75 -40.63
N ASN A 552 -23.45 19.92 -40.02
CA ASN A 552 -24.42 20.93 -40.47
C ASN A 552 -23.89 21.88 -41.57
N GLU A 553 -22.64 21.72 -42.03
CA GLU A 553 -22.02 22.60 -43.04
C GLU A 553 -21.39 21.84 -44.22
N PRO A 554 -21.39 22.42 -45.44
CA PRO A 554 -20.76 21.80 -46.61
C PRO A 554 -19.21 21.84 -46.52
N PRO A 555 -18.50 20.81 -47.04
CA PRO A 555 -17.04 20.73 -46.93
C PRO A 555 -16.31 21.95 -47.53
N GLY A 556 -15.50 22.63 -46.71
CA GLY A 556 -14.60 23.71 -47.14
C GLY A 556 -15.03 25.15 -46.80
N THR A 557 -16.08 25.34 -45.98
CA THR A 557 -16.49 26.67 -45.47
C THR A 557 -15.63 27.16 -44.30
N LEU A 558 -15.25 26.25 -43.40
CA LEU A 558 -14.38 26.53 -42.26
C LEU A 558 -12.93 26.75 -42.72
N ARG A 559 -12.33 27.90 -42.36
CA ARG A 559 -10.94 28.26 -42.72
C ARG A 559 -9.99 28.34 -41.52
N ASP A 560 -10.52 28.14 -40.32
CA ASP A 560 -9.93 28.41 -39.02
C ASP A 560 -10.29 27.33 -37.97
N ASN A 561 -10.90 26.22 -38.38
CA ASN A 561 -11.30 25.10 -37.52
C ASN A 561 -10.15 24.14 -37.13
N SER A 562 -8.92 24.50 -37.43
CA SER A 562 -7.72 23.72 -37.11
C SER A 562 -6.69 24.62 -36.43
N VAL A 563 -6.19 24.17 -35.28
CA VAL A 563 -5.13 24.85 -34.53
C VAL A 563 -4.04 23.84 -34.19
N SER A 564 -2.78 24.24 -34.40
CA SER A 564 -1.61 23.44 -34.11
C SER A 564 -0.70 24.13 -33.10
N TRP A 565 -0.25 23.38 -32.10
CA TRP A 565 0.72 23.80 -31.09
C TRP A 565 1.96 22.91 -31.15
N ASN A 566 3.14 23.49 -30.97
CA ASN A 566 4.38 22.74 -30.79
C ASN A 566 4.83 22.83 -29.33
N VAL A 567 4.91 21.69 -28.65
CA VAL A 567 5.40 21.58 -27.28
C VAL A 567 6.85 21.12 -27.31
N SER A 568 7.77 21.91 -26.76
CA SER A 568 9.20 21.56 -26.70
C SER A 568 9.46 20.49 -25.65
N VAL A 569 10.11 19.40 -26.05
CA VAL A 569 10.46 18.29 -25.16
C VAL A 569 11.78 18.57 -24.46
N ARG A 570 11.85 18.36 -23.15
CA ARG A 570 13.09 18.40 -22.37
C ARG A 570 13.12 17.23 -21.40
N PHE A 571 14.25 16.52 -21.36
CA PHE A 571 14.45 15.42 -20.42
C PHE A 571 14.96 15.98 -19.09
N ALA A 572 14.26 15.67 -17.99
CA ALA A 572 14.71 16.02 -16.66
C ALA A 572 15.89 15.13 -16.25
N LEU A 573 16.98 15.76 -15.78
CA LEU A 573 18.16 15.06 -15.30
C LEU A 573 18.44 15.51 -13.86
N SER A 574 18.34 14.60 -12.90
CA SER A 574 18.62 14.87 -11.49
C SER A 574 19.92 14.18 -11.08
N LEU A 575 20.97 14.98 -10.87
CA LEU A 575 22.30 14.53 -10.47
C LEU A 575 22.66 15.10 -9.10
N VAL A 576 23.27 14.26 -8.27
CA VAL A 576 23.87 14.68 -6.99
C VAL A 576 25.31 14.19 -6.95
N ALA A 577 26.23 15.12 -6.64
CA ALA A 577 27.61 14.79 -6.30
C ALA A 577 27.75 14.83 -4.77
N THR A 578 28.11 13.69 -4.17
CA THR A 578 28.39 13.57 -2.74
C THR A 578 29.89 13.42 -2.49
N TRP A 579 30.39 14.06 -1.44
CA TRP A 579 31.70 13.74 -0.87
C TRP A 579 31.55 12.45 -0.05
N GLN A 580 32.57 11.58 -0.06
CA GLN A 580 32.51 10.27 0.62
C GLN A 580 33.32 10.31 1.92
N ASP A 581 32.79 9.66 2.97
CA ASP A 581 33.33 9.66 4.33
C ASP A 581 34.73 9.01 4.46
N ASP A 582 35.17 8.24 3.46
CA ASP A 582 36.51 7.66 3.39
C ASP A 582 37.56 8.59 2.74
N SER A 583 37.16 9.82 2.44
CA SER A 583 38.07 10.92 2.12
C SER A 583 38.81 11.41 3.37
N THR A 584 40.04 11.86 3.21
CA THR A 584 40.89 12.38 4.30
C THR A 584 40.33 13.70 4.86
N PRO A 585 39.82 13.75 6.12
CA PRO A 585 39.15 14.94 6.64
C PRO A 585 40.13 15.97 7.21
N TYR A 586 41.29 15.52 7.72
CA TYR A 586 42.37 16.37 8.21
C TYR A 586 43.71 15.64 8.14
N LEU A 587 44.81 16.39 8.13
CA LEU A 587 46.18 15.87 8.21
C LEU A 587 46.87 16.42 9.47
N ASN A 588 47.47 15.54 10.27
CA ASN A 588 48.29 15.94 11.40
C ASN A 588 49.78 16.03 11.00
N PHE A 589 50.47 17.08 11.45
CA PHE A 589 51.89 17.29 11.15
C PHE A 589 52.66 17.76 12.39
N SER A 590 53.96 17.43 12.42
CA SER A 590 54.88 17.81 13.51
C SER A 590 56.13 18.44 12.92
N SER A 591 56.48 19.64 13.36
CA SER A 591 57.68 20.35 12.88
C SER A 591 59.00 19.67 13.26
N ARG A 592 58.96 18.64 14.10
CA ARG A 592 60.15 17.87 14.54
C ARG A 592 60.43 16.64 13.66
N ARG A 593 59.47 16.18 12.87
CA ARG A 593 59.59 15.06 11.92
C ARG A 593 58.69 15.35 10.70
N PRO A 594 59.25 15.89 9.60
CA PRO A 594 58.51 15.97 8.34
C PRO A 594 58.26 14.54 7.84
N GLU A 595 57.00 14.24 7.52
CA GLU A 595 56.51 12.95 7.05
C GLU A 595 55.52 13.21 5.93
N ASP A 596 55.70 12.55 4.78
CA ASP A 596 54.75 12.63 3.67
C ASP A 596 53.48 11.85 4.02
N LYS A 597 52.31 12.44 3.74
CA LYS A 597 51.00 11.86 4.08
C LYS A 597 50.05 11.93 2.91
N MET A 598 49.40 10.81 2.65
CA MET A 598 48.45 10.65 1.55
C MET A 598 47.18 11.47 1.83
N LEU A 599 46.82 12.34 0.89
CA LEU A 599 45.57 13.09 0.88
C LEU A 599 44.66 12.49 -0.21
N GLN A 600 43.57 11.85 0.18
CA GLN A 600 42.59 11.27 -0.75
C GLN A 600 41.25 11.98 -0.59
N HIS A 601 40.70 12.52 -1.68
CA HIS A 601 39.32 13.01 -1.74
C HIS A 601 38.57 12.14 -2.74
N ARG A 602 37.40 11.62 -2.33
CA ARG A 602 36.54 10.81 -3.17
C ARG A 602 35.17 11.45 -3.27
N TYR A 603 34.70 11.56 -4.51
CA TYR A 603 33.38 12.06 -4.85
C TYR A 603 32.62 10.94 -5.57
N ARG A 604 31.32 10.83 -5.27
CA ARG A 604 30.37 9.91 -5.88
C ARG A 604 29.32 10.72 -6.61
N LEU A 605 29.02 10.37 -7.86
CA LEU A 605 27.99 11.03 -8.66
C LEU A 605 26.84 10.04 -8.87
N ASP A 606 25.66 10.37 -8.34
CA ASP A 606 24.45 9.56 -8.45
C ASP A 606 23.39 10.27 -9.28
N THR A 607 22.70 9.50 -10.13
CA THR A 607 21.44 9.92 -10.76
C THR A 607 20.29 9.56 -9.83
N LEU A 608 19.59 10.56 -9.28
CA LEU A 608 18.45 10.31 -8.37
C LEU A 608 17.20 9.75 -9.09
N LEU A 609 17.15 9.90 -10.42
CA LEU A 609 16.09 9.36 -11.27
C LEU A 609 16.72 8.59 -12.44
N PRO A 610 16.19 7.41 -12.81
CA PRO A 610 16.67 6.68 -13.97
C PRO A 610 16.34 7.45 -15.26
N LEU A 611 17.27 7.45 -16.22
CA LEU A 611 17.03 8.02 -17.54
C LEU A 611 15.95 7.21 -18.28
N PRO A 612 14.96 7.86 -18.93
CA PRO A 612 13.91 7.16 -19.65
C PRO A 612 14.46 6.32 -20.82
N HIS A 613 13.87 5.14 -21.05
CA HIS A 613 14.29 4.25 -22.12
C HIS A 613 14.15 4.95 -23.50
N GLY A 614 15.25 4.96 -24.26
CA GLY A 614 15.32 5.64 -25.56
C GLY A 614 15.75 7.11 -25.52
N SER A 615 15.94 7.72 -24.35
CA SER A 615 16.46 9.10 -24.26
C SER A 615 17.89 9.21 -24.83
N PRO A 616 18.25 10.31 -25.52
CA PRO A 616 19.63 10.57 -25.91
C PRO A 616 20.51 10.72 -24.66
N GLN A 617 21.62 9.99 -24.60
CA GLN A 617 22.52 9.99 -23.44
C GLN A 617 23.28 11.32 -23.34
N PRO A 618 23.12 12.12 -22.28
CA PRO A 618 23.85 13.38 -22.16
C PRO A 618 25.36 13.14 -21.95
N GLU A 619 26.20 13.95 -22.60
CA GLU A 619 27.60 14.08 -22.21
C GLU A 619 27.72 15.03 -21.01
N LEU A 620 27.95 14.46 -19.84
CA LEU A 620 28.30 15.20 -18.63
C LEU A 620 29.76 15.62 -18.67
N THR A 621 30.05 16.86 -18.31
CA THR A 621 31.43 17.28 -18.06
C THR A 621 31.63 17.53 -16.57
N VAL A 622 32.45 16.70 -15.91
CA VAL A 622 32.76 16.83 -14.49
C VAL A 622 34.04 17.63 -14.32
N TYR A 623 34.01 18.61 -13.41
CA TYR A 623 35.14 19.46 -13.07
C TYR A 623 35.57 19.21 -11.63
N VAL A 624 36.84 18.86 -11.41
CA VAL A 624 37.44 18.75 -10.08
C VAL A 624 38.56 19.79 -9.98
N LEU A 625 38.45 20.67 -8.98
CA LEU A 625 39.44 21.72 -8.70
C LEU A 625 40.33 21.26 -7.55
N VAL A 626 41.64 21.16 -7.80
CA VAL A 626 42.64 20.76 -6.79
C VAL A 626 43.64 21.90 -6.59
N PRO A 627 43.82 22.42 -5.36
CA PRO A 627 44.79 23.48 -5.10
C PRO A 627 46.23 22.95 -5.15
N HIS A 628 47.08 23.58 -5.97
CA HIS A 628 48.52 23.24 -6.05
C HIS A 628 49.34 23.67 -4.81
N THR A 629 48.84 24.65 -4.05
CA THR A 629 49.44 25.09 -2.80
C THR A 629 48.36 25.25 -1.75
N LEU A 630 48.56 24.62 -0.61
CA LEU A 630 47.72 24.77 0.58
C LEU A 630 48.23 25.95 1.43
N PRO A 631 47.42 26.45 2.38
CA PRO A 631 47.87 27.43 3.36
C PRO A 631 49.20 27.00 4.03
N HIS A 632 50.04 27.99 4.36
CA HIS A 632 51.41 27.78 4.88
C HIS A 632 52.45 27.24 3.87
N LYS A 633 52.19 27.33 2.56
CA LYS A 633 53.13 26.96 1.47
C LYS A 633 53.43 25.45 1.39
N VAL A 634 52.49 24.61 1.80
CA VAL A 634 52.58 23.17 1.53
C VAL A 634 52.26 22.96 0.05
N GLU A 635 53.24 22.51 -0.72
CA GLU A 635 53.06 22.20 -2.15
C GLU A 635 52.35 20.85 -2.31
N VAL A 636 51.32 20.82 -3.14
CA VAL A 636 50.61 19.59 -3.52
C VAL A 636 51.12 19.17 -4.89
N PRO A 637 51.86 18.05 -5.00
CA PRO A 637 52.39 17.59 -6.28
C PRO A 637 51.25 17.13 -7.21
N ALA A 638 51.56 17.00 -8.51
CA ALA A 638 50.53 16.92 -9.57
C ALA A 638 49.53 15.76 -9.37
N PRO A 639 48.22 16.03 -9.26
CA PRO A 639 47.22 15.00 -8.92
C PRO A 639 46.99 13.99 -10.07
N LYS A 640 47.29 12.70 -9.86
CA LYS A 640 46.80 11.62 -10.76
C LYS A 640 45.32 11.34 -10.48
N VAL A 641 44.42 11.62 -11.43
CA VAL A 641 42.99 11.26 -11.35
C VAL A 641 42.73 9.90 -12.01
N GLN A 642 42.07 8.97 -11.32
CA GLN A 642 41.82 7.59 -11.77
C GLN A 642 40.36 7.18 -11.55
N MET A 643 39.58 6.91 -12.61
CA MET A 643 38.19 6.42 -12.46
C MET A 643 38.09 4.89 -12.45
N LEU A 644 37.12 4.36 -11.68
CA LEU A 644 36.98 2.92 -11.39
C LEU A 644 36.28 2.06 -12.45
N ARG A 645 35.78 2.64 -13.56
CA ARG A 645 35.06 1.94 -14.66
C ARG A 645 35.16 2.71 -15.99
N PRO A 646 34.82 2.10 -17.15
CA PRO A 646 35.66 2.23 -18.35
C PRO A 646 35.32 3.43 -19.24
N PHE A 647 36.19 4.44 -19.27
CA PHE A 647 36.21 5.48 -20.29
C PHE A 647 37.65 5.77 -20.75
N ARG A 648 37.83 6.16 -22.02
CA ARG A 648 39.15 6.39 -22.62
C ARG A 648 39.58 7.84 -22.45
N CYS A 649 40.67 8.09 -21.71
CA CYS A 649 41.35 9.39 -21.72
C CYS A 649 42.35 9.49 -22.88
N PRO A 650 42.32 10.55 -23.71
CA PRO A 650 43.49 10.96 -24.48
C PRO A 650 44.46 11.70 -23.56
N THR A 651 45.54 11.05 -23.13
CA THR A 651 46.58 11.69 -22.32
C THR A 651 47.48 12.57 -23.20
N ALA A 652 47.34 13.89 -23.07
CA ALA A 652 48.29 14.87 -23.57
C ALA A 652 48.92 15.64 -22.38
N PRO A 653 50.23 15.93 -22.39
CA PRO A 653 50.89 16.65 -21.30
C PRO A 653 50.80 18.18 -21.45
N LEU A 654 51.22 18.90 -20.39
CA LEU A 654 51.43 20.37 -20.29
C LEU A 654 50.17 21.19 -19.85
N PRO A 655 50.28 22.50 -19.53
CA PRO A 655 50.74 22.91 -18.19
C PRO A 655 49.89 24.03 -17.52
N HIS A 656 50.12 24.25 -16.21
CA HIS A 656 49.70 25.40 -15.38
C HIS A 656 48.19 25.75 -15.29
N GLY A 657 47.63 25.64 -14.08
CA GLY A 657 46.29 26.14 -13.75
C GLY A 657 45.19 25.13 -14.09
N VAL A 658 45.19 23.98 -13.40
CA VAL A 658 44.37 22.84 -13.80
C VAL A 658 42.89 23.02 -13.45
N THR A 659 42.09 23.34 -14.47
CA THR A 659 40.68 22.94 -14.53
C THR A 659 40.62 21.60 -15.27
N VAL A 660 40.29 20.50 -14.59
CA VAL A 660 40.15 19.19 -15.26
C VAL A 660 38.79 19.12 -15.93
N THR A 661 38.74 19.11 -17.26
CA THR A 661 37.51 18.98 -18.06
C THR A 661 37.31 17.51 -18.43
N LEU A 662 36.39 16.79 -17.76
CA LEU A 662 36.14 15.36 -18.01
C LEU A 662 34.76 15.11 -18.63
N SER A 663 34.67 14.95 -19.96
CA SER A 663 33.42 14.59 -20.64
C SER A 663 33.12 13.08 -20.56
N ALA A 664 31.86 12.72 -20.28
CA ALA A 664 31.40 11.35 -20.07
C ALA A 664 29.92 11.18 -20.46
N THR A 665 29.60 10.19 -21.31
CA THR A 665 28.24 9.92 -21.77
C THR A 665 27.46 9.03 -20.78
N LEU A 666 26.26 9.45 -20.38
CA LEU A 666 25.42 8.76 -19.39
C LEU A 666 24.70 7.50 -19.94
N SER A 667 25.22 6.31 -19.63
CA SER A 667 24.47 5.05 -19.72
C SER A 667 23.90 4.63 -18.36
N PRO A 668 22.64 4.17 -18.27
CA PRO A 668 22.05 3.70 -17.00
C PRO A 668 22.47 2.26 -16.67
N PRO A 669 22.47 1.85 -15.38
CA PRO A 669 22.86 2.60 -14.19
C PRO A 669 23.96 1.82 -13.43
N ARG A 670 25.22 2.29 -13.40
CA ARG A 670 26.29 1.72 -12.56
C ARG A 670 27.28 2.77 -12.06
N ASP A 671 27.72 2.61 -10.82
CA ASP A 671 28.48 3.58 -10.03
C ASP A 671 29.78 4.04 -10.69
N ILE A 672 30.11 5.33 -10.49
CA ILE A 672 31.39 5.93 -10.89
C ILE A 672 32.08 6.49 -9.63
N GLN A 673 33.35 6.13 -9.45
CA GLN A 673 34.24 6.61 -8.37
C GLN A 673 35.58 7.04 -9.00
N GLY A 674 36.26 8.02 -8.40
CA GLY A 674 37.56 8.54 -8.85
C GLY A 674 38.59 8.70 -7.72
N PHE A 675 39.88 8.51 -8.01
CA PHE A 675 40.99 8.56 -7.04
C PHE A 675 42.12 9.55 -7.38
N THR A 676 42.66 10.16 -6.33
CA THR A 676 43.94 10.88 -6.15
C THR A 676 45.21 10.01 -5.94
N GLU A 677 46.27 10.03 -6.76
CA GLU A 677 47.56 9.40 -6.37
C GLU A 677 48.80 10.26 -6.70
N VAL A 678 49.77 10.40 -5.79
CA VAL A 678 51.09 11.02 -6.07
C VAL A 678 52.17 10.43 -5.16
N GLU A 679 53.36 10.16 -5.69
CA GLU A 679 54.55 9.75 -4.93
C GLU A 679 55.59 10.89 -4.93
N LEU A 680 56.33 11.02 -3.84
CA LEU A 680 57.53 11.86 -3.74
C LEU A 680 58.71 11.02 -3.23
N LEU A 681 59.92 11.34 -3.65
CA LEU A 681 61.15 10.64 -3.24
C LEU A 681 62.19 11.63 -2.71
N HIS A 682 62.83 11.27 -1.60
CA HIS A 682 64.15 11.79 -1.25
C HIS A 682 65.00 10.74 -0.55
N GLU A 683 66.30 10.75 -0.85
CA GLU A 683 67.29 9.76 -0.45
C GLU A 683 68.19 10.35 0.66
N VAL A 684 68.53 9.57 1.69
CA VAL A 684 69.38 10.04 2.81
C VAL A 684 70.38 8.97 3.24
N ASP A 685 71.67 9.35 3.30
CA ASP A 685 72.79 8.49 3.68
C ASP A 685 72.91 8.32 5.22
N PRO A 686 72.83 7.10 5.78
CA PRO A 686 72.82 6.86 7.22
C PRO A 686 74.21 6.87 7.90
N LEU A 687 75.31 7.04 7.16
CA LEU A 687 76.67 6.94 7.71
C LEU A 687 76.94 7.74 9.02
N PRO A 688 76.45 8.99 9.19
CA PRO A 688 76.73 9.78 10.40
C PRO A 688 76.13 9.18 11.68
N VAL A 689 75.00 8.47 11.58
CA VAL A 689 74.25 7.93 12.73
C VAL A 689 75.00 6.76 13.36
N TYR A 690 75.59 5.88 12.55
CA TYR A 690 76.36 4.74 13.04
C TYR A 690 77.66 5.17 13.76
N VAL A 691 78.35 6.19 13.24
CA VAL A 691 79.55 6.74 13.89
C VAL A 691 79.19 7.41 15.22
N GLY A 692 78.11 8.20 15.26
CA GLY A 692 77.61 8.83 16.48
C GLY A 692 77.21 7.81 17.56
N GLY A 693 76.51 6.74 17.19
CA GLY A 693 76.12 5.66 18.09
C GLY A 693 77.32 4.92 18.70
N GLY A 694 78.33 4.60 17.87
CA GLY A 694 79.56 3.94 18.33
C GLY A 694 80.35 4.76 19.36
N VAL A 695 80.54 6.05 19.10
CA VAL A 695 81.24 6.95 20.03
C VAL A 695 80.44 7.15 21.32
N GLY A 696 79.12 7.35 21.22
CA GLY A 696 78.24 7.53 22.38
C GLY A 696 78.19 6.30 23.30
N GLY A 697 78.08 5.10 22.74
CA GLY A 697 78.07 3.85 23.52
C GLY A 697 79.37 3.60 24.28
N LEU A 698 80.52 3.92 23.67
CA LEU A 698 81.84 3.76 24.28
C LEU A 698 82.05 4.78 25.44
N LEU A 699 81.54 6.00 25.29
CA LEU A 699 81.50 7.01 26.36
C LEU A 699 80.62 6.58 27.54
N LEU A 700 79.43 6.04 27.26
CA LEU A 700 78.51 5.51 28.28
C LEU A 700 79.13 4.34 29.05
N LEU A 701 79.78 3.40 28.37
CA LEU A 701 80.48 2.28 28.99
C LEU A 701 81.57 2.77 29.96
N LEU A 702 82.35 3.78 29.56
CA LEU A 702 83.42 4.35 30.38
C LEU A 702 82.87 5.05 31.64
N LEU A 703 81.74 5.75 31.52
CA LEU A 703 81.01 6.33 32.66
C LEU A 703 80.47 5.25 33.62
N ILE A 704 79.94 4.14 33.10
CA ILE A 704 79.47 3.01 33.92
C ILE A 704 80.63 2.36 34.68
N ILE A 705 81.78 2.14 34.02
CA ILE A 705 82.99 1.58 34.65
C ILE A 705 83.50 2.52 35.77
N LEU A 706 83.53 3.83 35.53
CA LEU A 706 83.89 4.82 36.54
C LEU A 706 82.90 4.83 37.71
N GLY A 707 81.60 4.72 37.45
CA GLY A 707 80.54 4.60 38.46
C GLY A 707 80.72 3.36 39.34
N LEU A 708 80.86 2.17 38.75
CA LEU A 708 81.07 0.91 39.47
C LEU A 708 82.38 0.90 40.27
N SER A 709 83.43 1.53 39.75
CA SER A 709 84.70 1.73 40.47
C SER A 709 84.52 2.64 41.69
N LYS A 710 83.81 3.77 41.54
CA LYS A 710 83.58 4.73 42.63
C LYS A 710 82.58 4.23 43.69
N CYS A 711 81.62 3.39 43.30
CA CYS A 711 80.70 2.70 44.21
C CYS A 711 81.31 1.46 44.89
N GLY A 712 82.61 1.20 44.72
CA GLY A 712 83.33 0.17 45.47
C GLY A 712 83.04 -1.28 45.05
N PHE A 713 82.32 -1.50 43.95
CA PHE A 713 81.86 -2.83 43.50
C PHE A 713 83.02 -3.83 43.31
N PHE A 714 84.19 -3.34 42.90
CA PHE A 714 85.40 -4.16 42.71
C PHE A 714 86.30 -4.30 43.96
N ARG A 715 85.84 -3.87 45.15
CA ARG A 715 86.60 -4.00 46.41
C ARG A 715 85.74 -4.37 47.62
N ARG A 716 85.25 -5.62 47.68
CA ARG A 716 85.10 -6.34 48.96
C ARG A 716 85.06 -7.89 48.83
N ASN A 717 86.05 -8.52 49.46
CA ASN A 717 86.15 -9.89 49.99
C ASN A 717 85.69 -11.09 49.14
N TYR A 718 86.37 -11.36 48.02
CA TYR A 718 86.49 -12.72 47.44
C TYR A 718 87.47 -13.63 48.21
N ARG A 719 87.96 -13.25 49.41
CA ARG A 719 89.13 -13.88 50.05
C ARG A 719 88.91 -14.49 51.43
N GLU A 720 87.66 -14.58 51.90
CA GLU A 720 87.31 -15.13 53.22
C GLU A 720 86.17 -16.16 53.19
N ARG A 721 85.73 -16.61 52.00
CA ARG A 721 84.70 -17.67 51.84
C ARG A 721 85.20 -18.89 51.05
N LEU A 722 86.51 -19.13 51.02
CA LEU A 722 87.11 -20.33 50.43
C LEU A 722 87.55 -21.39 51.46
N ASP A 723 87.45 -21.10 52.76
CA ASP A 723 87.97 -21.98 53.83
C ASP A 723 86.88 -22.56 54.77
N GLN A 724 85.59 -22.23 54.59
CA GLN A 724 84.51 -22.71 55.47
C GLN A 724 83.19 -23.03 54.72
N GLU A 725 83.26 -23.93 53.73
CA GLU A 725 82.12 -24.83 53.47
C GLU A 725 82.17 -25.98 54.48
N GLY A 726 81.36 -25.88 55.53
CA GLY A 726 81.34 -26.85 56.63
C GLY A 726 80.08 -26.77 57.48
N GLU A 727 79.01 -27.39 56.97
CA GLU A 727 77.79 -27.85 57.68
C GLU A 727 76.90 -26.84 58.44
N GLY A 728 75.57 -27.07 58.44
CA GLY A 728 74.74 -26.77 59.62
C GLY A 728 73.47 -25.92 59.47
N ARG A 729 72.37 -26.55 59.04
CA ARG A 729 71.01 -26.59 59.65
C ARG A 729 70.34 -25.37 60.35
N GLU A 730 69.03 -25.28 60.04
CA GLU A 730 67.86 -25.02 60.93
C GLU A 730 67.65 -23.62 61.56
N GLY A 731 66.37 -23.21 61.72
CA GLY A 731 65.97 -22.07 62.57
C GLY A 731 64.75 -21.26 62.09
N GLU A 732 63.61 -21.47 62.75
CA GLU A 732 62.30 -20.79 62.64
C GLU A 732 62.31 -19.29 63.05
N GLY A 733 61.18 -18.57 62.89
CA GLY A 733 60.88 -17.42 63.78
C GLY A 733 59.98 -16.27 63.29
N GLN A 734 58.68 -16.40 63.58
CA GLN A 734 57.56 -15.43 63.71
C GLN A 734 57.75 -13.88 63.82
N GLU A 735 56.70 -13.18 63.32
CA GLU A 735 55.94 -12.02 63.90
C GLU A 735 56.60 -10.61 64.02
N GLY A 736 55.86 -9.48 63.96
CA GLY A 736 54.43 -9.20 63.70
C GLY A 736 54.07 -7.70 63.91
N GLU A 737 52.92 -7.25 63.38
CA GLU A 737 52.17 -5.99 63.68
C GLU A 737 52.88 -4.61 63.41
N GLY A 738 52.22 -3.47 63.13
CA GLY A 738 50.79 -3.14 62.96
C GLY A 738 50.55 -1.63 62.68
N GLU A 739 49.28 -1.19 62.77
CA GLU A 739 48.74 0.21 62.73
C GLU A 739 48.44 0.92 61.38
N ASP A 740 47.43 1.80 61.44
CA ASP A 740 46.53 2.28 60.36
C ASP A 740 46.24 3.82 60.51
N PRO A 741 45.21 4.50 59.92
CA PRO A 741 45.37 5.79 59.24
C PRO A 741 44.73 6.99 60.01
N PRO A 742 44.74 8.26 59.50
CA PRO A 742 43.58 8.71 58.70
C PRO A 742 43.76 9.94 57.73
N SER A 743 42.84 10.06 56.75
CA SER A 743 42.11 11.30 56.32
C SER A 743 42.80 12.54 55.71
N GLY A 744 42.10 13.19 54.76
CA GLY A 744 42.30 14.58 54.36
C GLY A 744 41.46 15.02 53.14
N GLU A 745 40.30 15.65 53.37
CA GLU A 745 39.39 16.19 52.34
C GLU A 745 39.77 17.62 51.87
N THR A 746 39.25 18.08 50.72
CA THR A 746 38.50 19.36 50.57
C THR A 746 37.94 19.56 49.15
N ALA A 747 36.94 20.44 48.99
CA ALA A 747 36.11 20.62 47.79
C ALA A 747 35.98 22.11 47.37
N GLY A 748 35.32 22.39 46.23
CA GLY A 748 34.65 23.69 45.97
C GLY A 748 34.67 24.25 44.53
N GLU A 749 33.48 24.36 43.92
CA GLU A 749 32.94 25.47 43.06
C GLU A 749 33.72 25.97 41.80
N GLY A 750 33.12 26.52 40.72
CA GLY A 750 31.71 26.75 40.34
C GLY A 750 31.57 27.61 39.04
N GLU A 751 30.36 27.64 38.46
CA GLU A 751 29.78 28.63 37.51
C GLU A 751 30.18 28.71 36.00
N THR A 752 29.23 29.30 35.23
CA THR A 752 29.07 29.43 33.75
C THR A 752 28.57 30.87 33.42
N PRO A 753 28.24 31.26 32.16
CA PRO A 753 28.91 31.16 30.85
C PRO A 753 29.29 32.62 30.37
N PRO A 754 29.21 33.13 29.10
CA PRO A 754 28.47 32.72 27.90
C PRO A 754 29.28 31.92 26.86
#